data_AF-A0A3P8U0Y7-F1
#
_entry.id   AF-A0A3P8U0Y7-F1
#
_cell.length_a   1.000
_cell.length_b   1.000
_cell.length_c   1.000
_cell.angle_alpha   90.00
_cell.angle_beta   90.00
_cell.angle_gamma   90.00
#
_symmetry.space_group_name_H-M   'P 1'
#
loop_
_entity.id
_entity.type
_entity.pdbx_description
1 polymer ?
#
loop_
_entity_poly.entity_id
_entity_poly.type
_entity_poly.pdbx_seq_one_letter_code
_entity_poly.pdbx_strand_id
1 'polypeptide(L)'
;MAQHTPSLLLMLLLCTLSANASFQPALVLEMAKILLENYCFPENLVGMQEAIQQVIHSGEILQISDKKTLAAVLTVGVQGALNDPRLTVSYEPNFVPVMPPVLPSLPKDQLIRLVRNSVKMDVLENNVGYLRMDRIIGEETAAKLGSLLRDNIWDKLAHTSSLIFDLRYSTAGELSGVPFIISFFADAEPLIHIDTVYDRPLNKTRELWTMSSIIGERYGKKKDVIILTSKRTMGAAEAVAYTLKNLKRAITVGERSAGGSVRVQKIRIAKSEFYITVPVARSVSPITGQSWEVSGVSPTINTVAKEAIAKARSLLAIRSAIPKVVQSISDITERLYAFTDRVPALIQCLQSTDLFSVVSEEDLAVRLNHDLQIVSEDPRLIIRFMQDNAAIAEEDPELYEVPDDPRLLQDYIDQVFKVEILPDNTGYLRFDKFVKSSAAKLEELMAKKVWEPLKDTDNLIIDLRHNTGGSSTSLALILSYLQDTSQKHNFFTIYDRIQNTTTEHDSLPKITGPTYGSKREVYVLTSYYTASVGEEFAYLMQSLHRGTVIGEITSGTLMHSKTFQIQGTDIAITVPFINFIDNNGEFWLGGGVVPEAIVLAEEAVDHVHEIAQFHRGLRSLIEGAGELLEKHYAVHEVALQASKVLLTKWADGLYRSVVDFESLASQLTADLQETSGDHRLHVFHCDVEPESLHEIPKIPTAEEVGYMIDALFKIELLPGNVGYLRFDMMVDIEVVRAIGPQLLKLVWSKIVNTDALIIDMRYNSGGYSTAIPLLCTYFFDAEPLIHLYTVFDRTTDTMTEVMTFPNVRGQRYGSSKDLFILTSHMTGSAAEVFTRAMKDLNRSTVVGEPTIGGSLSSGTYQIRDSVLYASIPNQVVLSAITGKMWSFSGVEPHVIAQANDALSVAQRIIAARLLKK
;
A
#
# COMPACT_ATOMS: atom_id res chain seq x y z
N MET A 1 59.89 44.04 36.77
CA MET A 1 58.47 43.99 37.18
C MET A 1 57.67 44.92 36.27
N ALA A 2 56.49 44.46 35.87
CA ALA A 2 55.37 45.06 35.14
C ALA A 2 55.47 46.45 34.46
N GLN A 3 55.07 46.43 33.18
CA GLN A 3 54.26 47.39 32.41
C GLN A 3 54.42 48.91 32.66
N HIS A 4 54.85 49.65 31.62
CA HIS A 4 53.95 50.48 30.80
C HIS A 4 54.68 51.17 29.62
N THR A 5 54.09 50.99 28.44
CA THR A 5 53.96 51.87 27.26
C THR A 5 54.75 53.19 27.19
N PRO A 6 55.38 53.49 26.03
CA PRO A 6 55.67 54.84 25.60
C PRO A 6 54.70 55.31 24.50
N SER A 7 54.33 56.59 24.57
CA SER A 7 53.90 57.40 23.42
C SER A 7 55.07 58.29 23.01
N LEU A 8 55.36 58.39 21.71
CA LEU A 8 56.06 59.54 21.16
C LEU A 8 55.61 59.84 19.73
N LEU A 9 55.27 61.12 19.52
CA LEU A 9 55.20 61.84 18.26
C LEU A 9 56.42 61.55 17.36
N LEU A 10 56.24 61.56 16.03
CA LEU A 10 56.51 62.73 15.17
C LEU A 10 56.54 62.31 13.69
N MET A 11 55.81 63.03 12.82
CA MET A 11 56.30 63.62 11.55
C MET A 11 55.18 63.75 10.52
N LEU A 12 54.70 64.99 10.37
CA LEU A 12 54.18 65.47 9.09
C LEU A 12 55.38 65.65 8.13
N LEU A 13 55.37 64.95 6.99
CA LEU A 13 55.35 65.53 5.64
C LEU A 13 55.53 64.42 4.58
N LEU A 14 54.90 64.64 3.41
CA LEU A 14 54.92 63.82 2.17
C LEU A 14 53.81 62.76 2.05
N CYS A 15 52.55 63.19 2.03
CA CYS A 15 51.48 62.47 1.34
C CYS A 15 51.11 63.20 0.05
N THR A 16 51.83 62.93 -1.04
CA THR A 16 51.27 63.05 -2.38
C THR A 16 51.84 61.96 -3.28
N LEU A 17 50.91 61.16 -3.82
CA LEU A 17 50.96 60.38 -5.08
C LEU A 17 51.63 59.00 -5.05
N SER A 18 50.80 57.96 -4.87
CA SER A 18 50.49 57.06 -5.99
C SER A 18 49.18 56.31 -5.71
N ALA A 19 48.19 56.58 -6.55
CA ALA A 19 46.93 55.87 -6.63
C ALA A 19 47.13 54.39 -7.02
N ASN A 20 46.35 53.49 -6.42
CA ASN A 20 45.68 52.36 -7.08
C ASN A 20 44.74 51.64 -6.10
N ALA A 21 43.92 52.42 -5.39
CA ALA A 21 42.74 51.92 -4.68
C ALA A 21 41.51 52.21 -5.57
N SER A 22 41.34 51.43 -6.63
CA SER A 22 40.18 51.49 -7.52
C SER A 22 40.16 50.18 -8.30
N PHE A 23 39.15 49.33 -8.05
CA PHE A 23 38.60 48.24 -8.90
C PHE A 23 38.08 47.04 -8.09
N GLN A 24 37.11 47.25 -7.19
CA GLN A 24 36.35 46.14 -6.59
C GLN A 24 34.87 46.14 -7.01
N PRO A 25 34.11 47.26 -6.90
CA PRO A 25 32.73 47.30 -7.38
C PRO A 25 32.60 47.10 -8.90
N ALA A 26 33.49 47.72 -9.68
CA ALA A 26 33.49 47.59 -11.14
C ALA A 26 33.82 46.16 -11.61
N LEU A 27 34.64 45.41 -10.86
CA LEU A 27 34.95 44.02 -11.17
C LEU A 27 33.72 43.12 -11.01
N VAL A 28 32.97 43.30 -9.92
CA VAL A 28 31.74 42.54 -9.63
C VAL A 28 30.64 42.88 -10.64
N LEU A 29 30.49 44.15 -11.01
CA LEU A 29 29.53 44.58 -12.04
C LEU A 29 29.85 44.01 -13.43
N GLU A 30 31.12 43.98 -13.83
CA GLU A 30 31.51 43.39 -15.11
C GLU A 30 31.36 41.86 -15.11
N MET A 31 31.62 41.21 -13.98
CA MET A 31 31.31 39.78 -13.80
C MET A 31 29.79 39.51 -13.94
N ALA A 32 28.96 40.36 -13.34
CA ALA A 32 27.50 40.31 -13.46
C ALA A 32 27.05 40.36 -14.92
N LYS A 33 27.61 41.31 -15.67
CA LYS A 33 27.32 41.50 -17.09
C LYS A 33 27.69 40.26 -17.90
N ILE A 34 28.87 39.69 -17.64
CA ILE A 34 29.31 38.44 -18.29
C ILE A 34 28.30 37.31 -18.01
N LEU A 35 27.84 37.14 -16.77
CA LEU A 35 26.83 36.14 -16.42
C LEU A 35 25.49 36.39 -17.13
N LEU A 36 24.98 37.63 -17.12
CA LEU A 36 23.73 38.01 -17.78
C LEU A 36 23.77 37.73 -19.29
N GLU A 37 24.91 37.96 -19.94
CA GLU A 37 25.08 37.79 -21.37
C GLU A 37 25.38 36.35 -21.80
N ASN A 38 26.04 35.54 -20.95
CA ASN A 38 26.65 34.28 -21.36
C ASN A 38 26.19 33.04 -20.59
N TYR A 39 25.57 33.16 -19.41
CA TYR A 39 25.15 32.00 -18.62
C TYR A 39 23.94 31.28 -19.23
N CYS A 40 24.06 29.96 -19.42
CA CYS A 40 23.06 29.19 -20.16
C CYS A 40 21.71 28.96 -19.46
N PHE A 41 21.54 29.44 -18.23
CA PHE A 41 20.26 29.46 -17.49
C PHE A 41 19.85 30.91 -17.17
N PRO A 42 19.43 31.70 -18.17
CA PRO A 42 19.02 33.09 -17.93
C PRO A 42 17.86 33.22 -16.93
N GLU A 43 16.98 32.22 -16.85
CA GLU A 43 15.88 32.15 -15.89
C GLU A 43 16.35 32.11 -14.43
N ASN A 44 17.55 31.60 -14.15
CA ASN A 44 18.12 31.53 -12.81
C ASN A 44 18.79 32.85 -12.39
N LEU A 45 18.80 33.87 -13.26
CA LEU A 45 19.39 35.17 -13.00
C LEU A 45 18.39 36.22 -12.48
N VAL A 46 17.13 35.83 -12.23
CA VAL A 46 16.11 36.72 -11.64
C VAL A 46 16.54 37.09 -10.21
N GLY A 47 16.58 38.39 -9.89
CA GLY A 47 17.06 38.88 -8.59
C GLY A 47 18.59 39.03 -8.49
N MET A 48 19.34 38.62 -9.51
CA MET A 48 20.81 38.68 -9.50
C MET A 48 21.32 40.12 -9.48
N GLN A 49 20.63 41.04 -10.15
CA GLN A 49 21.02 42.45 -10.18
C GLN A 49 20.89 43.09 -8.78
N GLU A 50 19.85 42.75 -8.04
CA GLU A 50 19.57 43.19 -6.68
C GLU A 50 20.55 42.56 -5.68
N ALA A 51 20.84 41.25 -5.80
CA ALA A 51 21.82 40.56 -4.98
C ALA A 51 23.23 41.17 -5.16
N ILE A 52 23.60 41.49 -6.39
CA ILE A 52 24.88 42.14 -6.70
C ILE A 52 24.94 43.56 -6.13
N GLN A 53 23.84 44.31 -6.19
CA GLN A 53 23.76 45.61 -5.53
C GLN A 53 23.91 45.48 -4.00
N GLN A 54 23.24 44.51 -3.36
CA GLN A 54 23.35 44.30 -1.91
C GLN A 54 24.78 43.94 -1.48
N VAL A 55 25.46 43.07 -2.25
CA VAL A 55 26.85 42.68 -2.00
C VAL A 55 27.82 43.86 -2.18
N ILE A 56 27.55 44.77 -3.13
CA ILE A 56 28.33 46.01 -3.27
C ILE A 56 28.09 46.93 -2.06
N HIS A 57 26.87 47.00 -1.54
CA HIS A 57 26.52 47.85 -0.38
C HIS A 57 26.99 47.29 0.97
N SER A 58 27.13 45.96 1.13
CA SER A 58 27.54 45.34 2.40
C SER A 58 29.00 45.63 2.77
N GLY A 59 29.84 45.97 1.78
CA GLY A 59 31.24 46.36 1.99
C GLY A 59 32.18 45.20 2.41
N GLU A 60 31.67 43.99 2.60
CA GLU A 60 32.45 42.82 3.02
C GLU A 60 33.53 42.43 1.99
N ILE A 61 33.18 42.51 0.69
CA ILE A 61 34.12 42.24 -0.42
C ILE A 61 35.21 43.33 -0.51
N LEU A 62 34.95 44.53 0.01
CA LEU A 62 35.88 45.65 -0.06
C LEU A 62 37.11 45.50 0.85
N GLN A 63 37.07 44.59 1.83
CA GLN A 63 38.16 44.35 2.77
C GLN A 63 39.17 43.30 2.28
N ILE A 64 38.89 42.59 1.18
CA ILE A 64 39.75 41.52 0.67
C ILE A 64 40.85 42.10 -0.23
N SER A 65 42.09 42.14 0.28
CA SER A 65 43.25 42.66 -0.47
C SER A 65 43.94 41.60 -1.34
N ASP A 66 43.84 40.31 -0.99
CA ASP A 66 44.44 39.23 -1.78
C ASP A 66 43.55 38.83 -2.96
N LYS A 67 44.13 38.86 -4.17
CA LYS A 67 43.39 38.63 -5.42
C LYS A 67 42.97 37.17 -5.62
N LYS A 68 43.72 36.19 -5.09
CA LYS A 68 43.33 34.77 -5.17
C LYS A 68 42.22 34.46 -4.18
N THR A 69 42.28 35.01 -2.97
CA THR A 69 41.20 34.96 -1.99
C THR A 69 39.94 35.61 -2.54
N LEU A 70 40.06 36.77 -3.20
CA LEU A 70 38.93 37.42 -3.87
C LEU A 70 38.30 36.50 -4.95
N ALA A 71 39.11 35.87 -5.80
CA ALA A 71 38.61 34.91 -6.79
C ALA A 71 37.90 33.70 -6.16
N ALA A 72 38.42 33.17 -5.05
CA ALA A 72 37.80 32.07 -4.32
C ALA A 72 36.45 32.48 -3.68
N VAL A 73 36.39 33.65 -3.04
CA VAL A 73 35.15 34.19 -2.44
C VAL A 73 34.11 34.45 -3.53
N LEU A 74 34.49 35.04 -4.66
CA LEU A 74 33.59 35.24 -5.79
C LEU A 74 33.11 33.90 -6.37
N THR A 75 33.98 32.87 -6.45
CA THR A 75 33.59 31.52 -6.87
C THR A 75 32.52 30.94 -5.95
N VAL A 76 32.75 30.95 -4.64
CA VAL A 76 31.78 30.44 -3.65
C VAL A 76 30.47 31.24 -3.72
N GLY A 77 30.55 32.56 -3.88
CA GLY A 77 29.38 33.41 -4.02
C GLY A 77 28.53 33.07 -5.24
N VAL A 78 29.13 32.97 -6.44
CA VAL A 78 28.38 32.66 -7.66
C VAL A 78 27.87 31.22 -7.69
N GLN A 79 28.66 30.26 -7.17
CA GLN A 79 28.24 28.86 -7.08
C GLN A 79 27.10 28.70 -6.09
N GLY A 80 27.15 29.36 -4.93
CA GLY A 80 26.09 29.33 -3.92
C GLY A 80 24.81 30.01 -4.41
N ALA A 81 24.92 31.16 -5.09
CA ALA A 81 23.76 31.89 -5.60
C ALA A 81 23.04 31.18 -6.76
N LEU A 82 23.80 30.54 -7.66
CA LEU A 82 23.26 29.92 -8.87
C LEU A 82 23.18 28.40 -8.82
N ASN A 83 23.69 27.79 -7.75
CA ASN A 83 23.79 26.35 -7.55
C ASN A 83 24.43 25.61 -8.75
N ASP A 84 25.47 26.20 -9.35
CA ASP A 84 26.17 25.63 -10.51
C ASP A 84 27.67 25.52 -10.25
N PRO A 85 28.20 24.30 -10.05
CA PRO A 85 29.61 24.08 -9.71
C PRO A 85 30.58 24.39 -10.87
N ARG A 86 30.08 24.59 -12.10
CA ARG A 86 30.90 24.92 -13.27
C ARG A 86 31.36 26.37 -13.26
N LEU A 87 30.64 27.24 -12.56
CA LEU A 87 30.99 28.64 -12.41
C LEU A 87 32.23 28.77 -11.53
N THR A 88 33.33 29.26 -12.10
CA THR A 88 34.59 29.44 -11.37
C THR A 88 35.22 30.79 -11.72
N VAL A 89 35.65 31.52 -10.69
CA VAL A 89 36.39 32.77 -10.84
C VAL A 89 37.85 32.51 -10.49
N SER A 90 38.75 33.00 -11.33
CA SER A 90 40.19 32.76 -11.22
C SER A 90 40.97 34.07 -11.43
N TYR A 91 42.11 34.20 -10.76
CA TYR A 91 43.07 35.30 -10.94
C TYR A 91 44.33 34.77 -11.64
N GLU A 92 44.55 35.19 -12.89
CA GLU A 92 45.57 34.62 -13.78
C GLU A 92 46.33 35.75 -14.52
N PRO A 93 47.37 36.33 -13.88
CA PRO A 93 48.11 37.48 -14.41
C PRO A 93 48.89 37.20 -15.69
N ASN A 94 49.29 35.94 -15.90
CA ASN A 94 50.05 35.49 -17.07
C ASN A 94 49.24 34.53 -17.96
N PHE A 95 47.90 34.66 -17.99
CA PHE A 95 47.09 33.79 -18.83
C PHE A 95 47.34 34.07 -20.31
N VAL A 96 47.95 33.11 -20.99
CA VAL A 96 48.01 33.07 -22.45
C VAL A 96 46.90 32.13 -22.91
N PRO A 97 45.85 32.63 -23.59
CA PRO A 97 44.84 31.76 -24.18
C PRO A 97 45.55 30.79 -25.12
N VAL A 98 45.44 29.49 -24.84
CA VAL A 98 45.80 28.48 -25.82
C VAL A 98 44.75 28.57 -26.92
N MET A 99 44.98 29.42 -27.93
CA MET A 99 44.18 29.39 -29.14
C MET A 99 44.46 28.03 -29.79
N PRO A 100 43.44 27.16 -29.94
CA PRO A 100 43.60 25.97 -30.75
C PRO A 100 44.09 26.44 -32.13
N PRO A 101 45.16 25.87 -32.69
CA PRO A 101 45.56 26.22 -34.04
C PRO A 101 44.35 26.02 -34.95
N VAL A 102 44.06 27.01 -35.81
CA VAL A 102 43.07 26.86 -36.89
C VAL A 102 43.65 25.84 -37.85
N LEU A 103 43.43 24.56 -37.55
CA LEU A 103 43.86 23.45 -38.37
C LEU A 103 42.91 23.37 -39.58
N PRO A 104 43.43 23.30 -40.82
CA PRO A 104 42.59 22.89 -41.95
C PRO A 104 41.97 21.53 -41.66
N SER A 105 40.79 21.24 -42.25
CA SER A 105 40.12 19.95 -42.06
C SER A 105 41.12 18.82 -42.29
N LEU A 106 41.24 17.91 -41.32
CA LEU A 106 42.25 16.84 -41.35
C LEU A 106 42.14 16.08 -42.68
N PRO A 107 43.27 15.81 -43.37
CA PRO A 107 43.29 14.95 -44.55
C PRO A 107 42.66 13.59 -44.26
N LYS A 108 42.04 12.97 -45.27
CA LYS A 108 41.31 11.70 -45.13
C LYS A 108 42.15 10.61 -44.44
N ASP A 109 43.45 10.50 -44.75
CA ASP A 109 44.34 9.50 -44.15
C ASP A 109 44.57 9.72 -42.65
N GLN A 110 44.61 10.98 -42.19
CA GLN A 110 44.74 11.30 -40.77
C GLN A 110 43.43 11.01 -40.02
N LEU A 111 42.28 11.31 -40.64
CA LEU A 111 40.97 10.92 -40.10
C LEU A 111 40.83 9.40 -39.98
N ILE A 112 41.30 8.64 -40.99
CA ILE A 112 41.31 7.17 -40.95
C ILE A 112 42.16 6.66 -39.78
N ARG A 113 43.37 7.20 -39.59
CA ARG A 113 44.24 6.81 -38.46
C ARG A 113 43.61 7.13 -37.11
N LEU A 114 42.98 8.30 -37.01
CA LEU A 114 42.29 8.71 -35.79
C LEU A 114 41.17 7.73 -35.45
N VAL A 115 40.27 7.46 -36.40
CA VAL A 115 39.16 6.51 -36.23
C VAL A 115 39.66 5.11 -35.88
N ARG A 116 40.69 4.62 -36.57
CA ARG A 116 41.28 3.29 -36.32
C ARG A 116 41.82 3.17 -34.89
N ASN A 117 42.40 4.24 -34.36
CA ASN A 117 42.95 4.25 -33.01
C ASN A 117 41.89 4.49 -31.93
N SER A 118 40.70 4.99 -32.29
CA SER A 118 39.62 5.30 -31.35
C SER A 118 38.49 4.27 -31.31
N VAL A 119 38.51 3.25 -32.18
CA VAL A 119 37.47 2.21 -32.25
C VAL A 119 38.08 0.83 -32.16
N LYS A 120 37.53 -0.03 -31.29
CA LYS A 120 37.81 -1.46 -31.26
C LYS A 120 36.51 -2.22 -31.46
N MET A 121 36.53 -3.24 -32.31
CA MET A 121 35.37 -4.09 -32.59
C MET A 121 35.77 -5.56 -32.49
N ASP A 122 34.87 -6.38 -31.95
CA ASP A 122 35.01 -7.82 -31.84
C ASP A 122 33.63 -8.51 -31.90
N VAL A 123 33.60 -9.82 -32.15
CA VAL A 123 32.41 -10.66 -31.99
C VAL A 123 32.74 -11.75 -30.97
N LEU A 124 32.14 -11.64 -29.80
CA LEU A 124 32.35 -12.54 -28.67
C LEU A 124 31.53 -13.83 -28.84
N GLU A 125 31.74 -14.78 -27.93
CA GLU A 125 30.94 -16.01 -27.80
C GLU A 125 29.43 -15.70 -27.80
N ASN A 126 28.62 -16.65 -28.31
CA ASN A 126 27.17 -16.52 -28.47
C ASN A 126 26.73 -15.39 -29.44
N ASN A 127 27.59 -15.04 -30.40
CA ASN A 127 27.32 -14.02 -31.42
C ASN A 127 27.03 -12.63 -30.83
N VAL A 128 27.70 -12.29 -29.72
CA VAL A 128 27.58 -10.99 -29.05
C VAL A 128 28.57 -10.01 -29.67
N GLY A 129 28.08 -8.95 -30.31
CA GLY A 129 28.93 -7.87 -30.80
C GLY A 129 29.56 -7.09 -29.66
N TYR A 130 30.82 -6.69 -29.82
CA TYR A 130 31.50 -5.77 -28.93
C TYR A 130 32.02 -4.58 -29.73
N LEU A 131 31.60 -3.38 -29.35
CA LEU A 131 32.03 -2.13 -29.97
C LEU A 131 32.52 -1.17 -28.90
N ARG A 132 33.79 -0.79 -28.94
CA ARG A 132 34.36 0.24 -28.07
C ARG A 132 34.64 1.49 -28.87
N MET A 133 34.19 2.64 -28.35
CA MET A 133 34.46 3.96 -28.93
C MET A 133 35.06 4.91 -27.90
N ASP A 134 36.34 5.23 -28.08
CA ASP A 134 37.10 6.14 -27.21
C ASP A 134 36.84 7.62 -27.55
N ARG A 135 36.23 7.88 -28.71
CA ARG A 135 35.79 9.22 -29.14
C ARG A 135 34.53 9.15 -30.00
N ILE A 136 33.54 9.99 -29.70
CA ILE A 136 32.37 10.19 -30.58
C ILE A 136 32.78 11.07 -31.76
N ILE A 137 32.72 10.54 -32.98
CA ILE A 137 33.05 11.29 -34.21
C ILE A 137 31.93 12.26 -34.59
N GLY A 138 32.30 13.46 -35.05
CA GLY A 138 31.32 14.44 -35.53
C GLY A 138 30.80 14.17 -36.94
N GLU A 139 29.75 14.90 -37.29
CA GLU A 139 29.03 14.82 -38.57
C GLU A 139 29.93 14.89 -39.80
N GLU A 140 30.89 15.82 -39.85
CA GLU A 140 31.79 15.97 -41.01
C GLU A 140 32.68 14.72 -41.21
N THR A 141 33.17 14.15 -40.10
CA THR A 141 33.97 12.92 -40.15
C THR A 141 33.11 11.73 -40.56
N ALA A 142 31.89 11.64 -40.02
CA ALA A 142 30.92 10.61 -40.39
C ALA A 142 30.54 10.68 -41.87
N ALA A 143 30.36 11.88 -42.44
CA ALA A 143 30.08 12.08 -43.86
C ALA A 143 31.25 11.65 -44.76
N LYS A 144 32.49 11.99 -44.37
CA LYS A 144 33.70 11.66 -45.16
C LYS A 144 34.11 10.19 -45.10
N LEU A 145 33.87 9.52 -43.97
CA LEU A 145 34.32 8.15 -43.71
C LEU A 145 33.19 7.13 -43.57
N GLY A 146 31.93 7.53 -43.74
CA GLY A 146 30.75 6.70 -43.46
C GLY A 146 30.76 5.34 -44.15
N SER A 147 31.10 5.28 -45.44
CA SER A 147 31.20 4.00 -46.17
C SER A 147 32.30 3.10 -45.62
N LEU A 148 33.47 3.66 -45.27
CA LEU A 148 34.57 2.89 -44.67
C LEU A 148 34.21 2.38 -43.27
N LEU A 149 33.49 3.19 -42.48
CA LEU A 149 32.99 2.79 -41.16
C LEU A 149 31.95 1.67 -41.28
N ARG A 150 31.04 1.78 -42.25
CA ARG A 150 30.05 0.74 -42.56
C ARG A 150 30.75 -0.58 -42.90
N ASP A 151 31.56 -0.58 -43.96
CA ASP A 151 32.14 -1.80 -44.54
C ASP A 151 33.08 -2.52 -43.55
N ASN A 152 33.83 -1.77 -42.75
CA ASN A 152 34.87 -2.35 -41.89
C ASN A 152 34.41 -2.64 -40.45
N ILE A 153 33.37 -1.96 -39.96
CA ILE A 153 32.94 -2.01 -38.56
C ILE A 153 31.48 -2.45 -38.47
N TRP A 154 30.58 -1.68 -39.08
CA TRP A 154 29.16 -1.82 -38.81
C TRP A 154 28.55 -3.08 -39.42
N ASP A 155 28.86 -3.42 -40.68
CA ASP A 155 28.26 -4.59 -41.36
C ASP A 155 28.58 -5.91 -40.63
N LYS A 156 29.74 -5.97 -39.95
CA LYS A 156 30.11 -7.12 -39.11
C LYS A 156 29.30 -7.20 -37.82
N LEU A 157 28.97 -6.04 -37.23
CA LEU A 157 28.21 -5.97 -35.99
C LEU A 157 26.70 -6.07 -36.23
N ALA A 158 26.19 -5.56 -37.34
CA ALA A 158 24.75 -5.48 -37.65
C ALA A 158 24.04 -6.84 -37.54
N HIS A 159 24.73 -7.93 -37.84
CA HIS A 159 24.19 -9.30 -37.83
C HIS A 159 24.38 -10.05 -36.49
N THR A 160 25.00 -9.44 -35.49
CA THR A 160 25.13 -10.02 -34.14
C THR A 160 23.77 -10.15 -33.45
N SER A 161 23.65 -11.01 -32.44
CA SER A 161 22.40 -11.25 -31.68
C SER A 161 22.11 -10.12 -30.67
N SER A 162 23.18 -9.58 -30.08
CA SER A 162 23.16 -8.52 -29.08
C SER A 162 24.49 -7.75 -29.11
N LEU A 163 24.51 -6.54 -28.54
CA LEU A 163 25.66 -5.64 -28.60
C LEU A 163 26.07 -5.13 -27.21
N ILE A 164 27.36 -5.23 -26.91
CA ILE A 164 28.02 -4.49 -25.84
C ILE A 164 28.69 -3.25 -26.45
N PHE A 165 28.18 -2.08 -26.13
CA PHE A 165 28.71 -0.78 -26.55
C PHE A 165 29.54 -0.15 -25.42
N ASP A 166 30.86 -0.26 -25.51
CA ASP A 166 31.79 0.17 -24.47
C ASP A 166 32.21 1.65 -24.65
N LEU A 167 31.69 2.49 -23.74
CA LEU A 167 32.01 3.92 -23.63
C LEU A 167 32.88 4.24 -22.41
N ARG A 168 33.42 3.24 -21.70
CA ARG A 168 34.21 3.43 -20.46
C ARG A 168 35.47 4.27 -20.66
N TYR A 169 35.96 4.36 -21.89
CA TYR A 169 37.18 5.08 -22.24
C TYR A 169 36.90 6.36 -23.05
N SER A 170 35.62 6.67 -23.28
CA SER A 170 35.20 7.78 -24.12
C SER A 170 35.32 9.10 -23.36
N THR A 171 36.40 9.84 -23.62
CA THR A 171 36.75 11.09 -22.89
C THR A 171 36.64 12.34 -23.76
N ALA A 172 36.37 12.17 -25.05
CA ALA A 172 36.25 13.26 -26.02
C ALA A 172 35.19 12.93 -27.08
N GLY A 173 34.71 13.94 -27.80
CA GLY A 173 33.82 13.75 -28.93
C GLY A 173 32.99 14.98 -29.26
N GLU A 174 32.25 14.90 -30.36
CA GLU A 174 31.42 15.99 -30.88
C GLU A 174 29.93 15.66 -30.75
N LEU A 175 29.13 16.59 -30.24
CA LEU A 175 27.67 16.40 -30.10
C LEU A 175 26.95 16.24 -31.44
N SER A 176 27.54 16.72 -32.54
CA SER A 176 27.03 16.50 -33.90
C SER A 176 27.01 15.02 -34.29
N GLY A 177 27.81 14.17 -33.63
CA GLY A 177 27.84 12.71 -33.84
C GLY A 177 26.73 11.93 -33.14
N VAL A 178 26.09 12.52 -32.13
CA VAL A 178 25.06 11.82 -31.31
C VAL A 178 23.87 11.39 -32.19
N PRO A 179 23.28 12.24 -33.05
CA PRO A 179 22.25 11.84 -34.01
C PRO A 179 22.58 10.58 -34.83
N PHE A 180 23.82 10.47 -35.31
CA PHE A 180 24.26 9.34 -36.12
C PHE A 180 24.20 8.04 -35.33
N ILE A 181 24.77 8.04 -34.12
CA ILE A 181 24.81 6.84 -33.27
C ILE A 181 23.40 6.41 -32.86
N ILE A 182 22.58 7.34 -32.37
CA ILE A 182 21.22 7.00 -31.91
C ILE A 182 20.38 6.44 -33.06
N SER A 183 20.56 6.94 -34.28
CA SER A 183 19.84 6.46 -35.47
C SER A 183 20.12 4.99 -35.77
N PHE A 184 21.32 4.46 -35.52
CA PHE A 184 21.57 3.01 -35.71
C PHE A 184 20.76 2.12 -34.76
N PHE A 185 20.29 2.65 -33.63
CA PHE A 185 19.56 1.90 -32.60
C PHE A 185 18.05 2.19 -32.55
N ALA A 186 17.56 3.09 -33.41
CA ALA A 186 16.16 3.49 -33.50
C ALA A 186 15.54 3.06 -34.83
N ASP A 187 14.21 2.96 -34.89
CA ASP A 187 13.47 2.79 -36.14
C ASP A 187 13.65 4.03 -37.05
N ALA A 188 13.37 3.88 -38.35
CA ALA A 188 13.51 4.99 -39.31
C ALA A 188 12.47 6.09 -39.09
N GLU A 189 11.28 5.70 -38.65
CA GLU A 189 10.16 6.59 -38.32
C GLU A 189 9.40 6.01 -37.11
N PRO A 190 8.80 6.86 -36.25
CA PRO A 190 8.90 8.33 -36.27
C PRO A 190 10.29 8.82 -35.82
N LEU A 191 10.70 9.99 -36.31
CA LEU A 191 11.93 10.63 -35.84
C LEU A 191 11.85 10.93 -34.32
N ILE A 192 12.92 10.59 -33.62
CA ILE A 192 13.05 10.79 -32.17
C ILE A 192 13.78 12.11 -31.92
N HIS A 193 13.20 12.97 -31.10
CA HIS A 193 13.87 14.16 -30.57
C HIS A 193 14.87 13.71 -29.48
N ILE A 194 16.16 13.76 -29.80
CA ILE A 194 17.25 13.24 -28.97
C ILE A 194 17.56 14.22 -27.85
N ASP A 195 17.79 15.49 -28.19
CA ASP A 195 18.29 16.50 -27.27
C ASP A 195 18.01 17.90 -27.80
N THR A 196 17.78 18.86 -26.90
CA THR A 196 17.67 20.29 -27.21
C THR A 196 18.88 21.02 -26.62
N VAL A 197 19.71 21.58 -27.48
CA VAL A 197 20.91 22.33 -27.06
C VAL A 197 20.67 23.82 -27.17
N TYR A 198 20.70 24.53 -26.03
CA TYR A 198 20.61 25.98 -25.98
C TYR A 198 22.01 26.61 -25.86
N ASP A 199 22.35 27.51 -26.78
CA ASP A 199 23.59 28.29 -26.82
C ASP A 199 23.28 29.75 -26.49
N ARG A 200 23.71 30.21 -25.30
CA ARG A 200 23.36 31.53 -24.77
C ARG A 200 24.03 32.69 -25.50
N PRO A 201 25.34 32.68 -25.81
CA PRO A 201 25.98 33.75 -26.58
C PRO A 201 25.38 33.96 -27.96
N LEU A 202 24.99 32.87 -28.65
CA LEU A 202 24.31 32.97 -29.94
C LEU A 202 22.80 33.21 -29.81
N ASN A 203 22.26 33.04 -28.60
CA ASN A 203 20.84 32.97 -28.30
C ASN A 203 20.08 32.05 -29.27
N LYS A 204 20.63 30.86 -29.51
CA LYS A 204 20.09 29.89 -30.46
C LYS A 204 19.86 28.55 -29.77
N THR A 205 18.69 27.97 -30.04
CA THR A 205 18.37 26.59 -29.68
C THR A 205 18.54 25.72 -30.92
N ARG A 206 19.22 24.59 -30.76
CA ARG A 206 19.39 23.57 -31.80
C ARG A 206 18.87 22.24 -31.29
N GLU A 207 17.95 21.66 -32.03
CA GLU A 207 17.42 20.34 -31.75
C GLU A 207 18.26 19.27 -32.45
N LEU A 208 18.47 18.15 -31.76
CA LEU A 208 19.10 16.95 -32.29
C LEU A 208 18.01 15.92 -32.55
N TRP A 209 17.92 15.44 -33.78
CA TRP A 209 16.92 14.46 -34.21
C TRP A 209 17.61 13.22 -34.78
N THR A 210 16.97 12.05 -34.64
CA THR A 210 17.38 10.89 -35.44
C THR A 210 17.22 11.17 -36.93
N MET A 211 17.97 10.47 -37.77
CA MET A 211 17.89 10.59 -39.22
C MET A 211 17.00 9.50 -39.79
N SER A 212 16.19 9.79 -40.80
CA SER A 212 15.35 8.79 -41.48
C SER A 212 16.17 7.81 -42.33
N SER A 213 17.24 8.30 -42.98
CA SER A 213 18.17 7.51 -43.79
C SER A 213 19.57 7.45 -43.17
N ILE A 214 20.17 6.26 -43.14
CA ILE A 214 21.53 6.01 -42.65
C ILE A 214 22.33 5.22 -43.68
N ILE A 215 23.67 5.31 -43.62
CA ILE A 215 24.57 4.48 -44.43
C ILE A 215 24.83 3.16 -43.68
N GLY A 216 24.18 2.09 -44.13
CA GLY A 216 24.23 0.75 -43.51
C GLY A 216 22.87 0.30 -42.96
N GLU A 217 22.80 -0.89 -42.38
CA GLU A 217 21.57 -1.42 -41.77
C GLU A 217 21.34 -0.85 -40.37
N ARG A 218 20.08 -0.73 -39.92
CA ARG A 218 19.80 -0.40 -38.51
C ARG A 218 19.97 -1.66 -37.66
N TYR A 219 20.50 -1.50 -36.44
CA TYR A 219 20.55 -2.60 -35.46
C TYR A 219 19.15 -3.05 -35.02
N GLY A 220 18.16 -2.16 -35.20
CA GLY A 220 16.76 -2.35 -34.85
C GLY A 220 16.50 -2.22 -33.34
N LYS A 221 15.25 -2.34 -32.94
CA LYS A 221 14.82 -2.22 -31.53
C LYS A 221 14.77 -3.54 -30.75
N LYS A 222 14.82 -4.69 -31.45
CA LYS A 222 14.63 -6.02 -30.84
C LYS A 222 15.90 -6.59 -30.20
N LYS A 223 17.06 -6.30 -30.78
CA LYS A 223 18.35 -6.82 -30.31
C LYS A 223 18.81 -6.09 -29.06
N ASP A 224 19.21 -6.83 -28.04
CA ASP A 224 19.68 -6.24 -26.79
C ASP A 224 20.93 -5.39 -26.99
N VAL A 225 20.97 -4.24 -26.31
CA VAL A 225 22.13 -3.34 -26.29
C VAL A 225 22.47 -3.02 -24.85
N ILE A 226 23.71 -3.26 -24.46
CA ILE A 226 24.26 -2.88 -23.16
C ILE A 226 25.32 -1.82 -23.38
N ILE A 227 25.25 -0.70 -22.66
CA ILE A 227 26.24 0.37 -22.70
C ILE A 227 27.12 0.31 -21.46
N LEU A 228 28.43 0.25 -21.65
CA LEU A 228 29.38 0.28 -20.53
C LEU A 228 29.85 1.70 -20.26
N THR A 229 29.80 2.12 -19.00
CA THR A 229 30.19 3.47 -18.56
C THR A 229 31.20 3.41 -17.41
N SER A 230 32.05 4.44 -17.30
CA SER A 230 32.97 4.61 -16.18
C SER A 230 33.01 6.06 -15.74
N LYS A 231 33.67 6.36 -14.61
CA LYS A 231 33.96 7.73 -14.15
C LYS A 231 34.70 8.60 -15.17
N ARG A 232 35.26 8.02 -16.24
CA ARG A 232 35.94 8.73 -17.33
C ARG A 232 35.04 9.01 -18.53
N THR A 233 33.89 8.36 -18.63
CA THR A 233 32.94 8.59 -19.73
C THR A 233 32.45 10.04 -19.67
N MET A 234 32.67 10.82 -20.72
CA MET A 234 32.44 12.28 -20.68
C MET A 234 31.94 12.86 -22.00
N GLY A 235 31.10 13.89 -21.94
CA GLY A 235 30.67 14.69 -23.08
C GLY A 235 29.68 13.97 -23.99
N ALA A 236 29.94 13.93 -25.30
CA ALA A 236 29.02 13.32 -26.28
C ALA A 236 28.70 11.85 -25.98
N ALA A 237 29.61 11.11 -25.34
CA ALA A 237 29.36 9.74 -24.91
C ALA A 237 28.32 9.64 -23.78
N GLU A 238 28.28 10.63 -22.89
CA GLU A 238 27.25 10.75 -21.85
C GLU A 238 25.90 11.04 -22.49
N ALA A 239 25.83 11.92 -23.48
CA ALA A 239 24.60 12.19 -24.24
C ALA A 239 24.05 10.92 -24.92
N VAL A 240 24.91 10.09 -25.52
CA VAL A 240 24.51 8.79 -26.09
C VAL A 240 23.98 7.84 -25.03
N ALA A 241 24.73 7.65 -23.94
CA ALA A 241 24.33 6.74 -22.86
C ALA A 241 23.02 7.18 -22.18
N TYR A 242 22.88 8.49 -21.92
CA TYR A 242 21.68 9.08 -21.33
C TYR A 242 20.46 8.89 -22.23
N THR A 243 20.59 9.20 -23.52
CA THR A 243 19.49 9.06 -24.49
C THR A 243 19.05 7.61 -24.60
N LEU A 244 19.96 6.67 -24.86
CA LEU A 244 19.60 5.25 -25.06
C LEU A 244 19.08 4.60 -23.78
N LYS A 245 19.55 5.04 -22.60
CA LYS A 245 18.98 4.64 -21.31
C LYS A 245 17.53 5.10 -21.19
N ASN A 246 17.26 6.38 -21.42
CA ASN A 246 15.94 6.96 -21.19
C ASN A 246 14.92 6.60 -22.28
N LEU A 247 15.37 6.20 -23.47
CA LEU A 247 14.55 5.55 -24.49
C LEU A 247 14.19 4.09 -24.16
N LYS A 248 14.65 3.55 -23.01
CA LYS A 248 14.62 2.10 -22.71
C LYS A 248 15.19 1.26 -23.86
N ARG A 249 16.18 1.80 -24.59
CA ARG A 249 16.82 1.11 -25.71
C ARG A 249 18.05 0.33 -25.26
N ALA A 250 18.76 0.82 -24.25
CA ALA A 250 19.95 0.16 -23.74
C ALA A 250 20.00 0.13 -22.22
N ILE A 251 20.53 -0.96 -21.67
CA ILE A 251 20.83 -1.09 -20.24
C ILE A 251 22.24 -0.54 -20.02
N THR A 252 22.39 0.41 -19.09
CA THR A 252 23.71 0.99 -18.77
C THR A 252 24.34 0.24 -17.59
N VAL A 253 25.59 -0.21 -17.75
CA VAL A 253 26.31 -1.03 -16.77
C VAL A 253 27.68 -0.40 -16.48
N GLY A 254 28.04 -0.26 -15.21
CA GLY A 254 29.35 0.25 -14.81
C GLY A 254 29.26 1.30 -13.72
N GLU A 255 30.01 2.39 -13.87
CA GLU A 255 30.06 3.48 -12.89
C GLU A 255 29.34 4.72 -13.42
N ARG A 256 28.90 5.59 -12.51
CA ARG A 256 28.44 6.94 -12.88
C ARG A 256 29.51 7.64 -13.73
N SER A 257 29.07 8.24 -14.83
CA SER A 257 29.95 8.97 -15.75
C SER A 257 30.46 10.30 -15.15
N ALA A 258 31.35 10.99 -15.86
CA ALA A 258 32.11 12.12 -15.32
C ALA A 258 31.27 13.36 -14.98
N GLY A 259 30.14 13.58 -15.66
CA GLY A 259 29.33 14.78 -15.51
C GLY A 259 29.90 15.96 -16.28
N GLY A 260 30.11 15.81 -17.58
CA GLY A 260 30.64 16.84 -18.45
C GLY A 260 29.73 18.05 -18.66
N SER A 261 30.06 18.88 -19.64
CA SER A 261 29.24 20.01 -20.06
C SER A 261 29.27 20.15 -21.57
N VAL A 262 28.17 20.62 -22.15
CA VAL A 262 28.05 20.88 -23.60
C VAL A 262 29.12 21.87 -24.03
N ARG A 263 29.19 23.03 -23.35
CA ARG A 263 30.24 24.02 -23.58
C ARG A 263 30.42 24.95 -22.39
N VAL A 264 31.66 25.03 -21.91
CA VAL A 264 32.10 26.04 -20.94
C VAL A 264 33.06 27.01 -21.63
N GLN A 265 33.01 28.27 -21.27
CA GLN A 265 33.88 29.31 -21.82
C GLN A 265 34.54 30.09 -20.70
N LYS A 266 35.84 30.28 -20.79
CA LYS A 266 36.61 31.14 -19.88
C LYS A 266 36.67 32.54 -20.44
N ILE A 267 36.07 33.50 -19.74
CA ILE A 267 35.88 34.88 -20.18
C ILE A 267 36.68 35.80 -19.24
N ARG A 268 37.48 36.69 -19.82
CA ARG A 268 38.24 37.69 -19.05
C ARG A 268 37.30 38.77 -18.51
N ILE A 269 37.42 39.10 -17.23
CA ILE A 269 36.60 40.14 -16.58
C ILE A 269 37.26 41.50 -16.81
N ALA A 270 36.66 42.32 -17.68
CA ALA A 270 37.15 43.64 -18.04
C ALA A 270 38.64 43.65 -18.45
N LYS A 271 39.37 44.74 -18.19
CA LYS A 271 40.83 44.85 -18.37
C LYS A 271 41.63 44.33 -17.16
N SER A 272 41.03 43.44 -16.35
CA SER A 272 41.69 42.88 -15.16
C SER A 272 42.47 41.60 -15.51
N GLU A 273 43.10 41.00 -14.51
CA GLU A 273 43.73 39.67 -14.61
C GLU A 273 42.80 38.58 -14.05
N PHE A 274 41.51 38.88 -13.83
CA PHE A 274 40.50 37.92 -13.42
C PHE A 274 39.76 37.33 -14.62
N TYR A 275 39.37 36.07 -14.48
CA TYR A 275 38.59 35.31 -15.46
C TYR A 275 37.43 34.61 -14.76
N ILE A 276 36.29 34.54 -15.43
CA ILE A 276 35.16 33.70 -15.02
C ILE A 276 34.95 32.59 -16.07
N THR A 277 34.86 31.35 -15.61
CA THR A 277 34.44 30.22 -16.42
C THR A 277 32.92 30.11 -16.32
N VAL A 278 32.24 30.20 -17.47
CA VAL A 278 30.77 30.21 -17.56
C VAL A 278 30.32 29.05 -18.44
N PRO A 279 29.33 28.24 -18.03
CA PRO A 279 28.65 27.34 -18.94
C PRO A 279 27.79 28.18 -19.88
N VAL A 280 28.15 28.14 -21.17
CA VAL A 280 27.55 29.00 -22.21
C VAL A 280 26.55 28.26 -23.09
N ALA A 281 26.52 26.94 -22.99
CA ALA A 281 25.50 26.11 -23.61
C ALA A 281 25.04 25.01 -22.64
N ARG A 282 23.80 24.54 -22.81
CA ARG A 282 23.23 23.43 -22.04
C ARG A 282 22.45 22.48 -22.94
N SER A 283 22.38 21.22 -22.52
CA SER A 283 21.50 20.18 -23.04
C SER A 283 20.25 20.11 -22.18
N VAL A 284 19.11 19.84 -22.82
CA VAL A 284 17.84 19.53 -22.18
C VAL A 284 17.22 18.35 -22.92
N SER A 285 17.10 17.22 -22.24
CA SER A 285 16.50 16.03 -22.82
C SER A 285 14.99 16.20 -22.97
N PRO A 286 14.43 16.01 -24.17
CA PRO A 286 12.97 16.03 -24.40
C PRO A 286 12.23 14.92 -23.66
N ILE A 287 12.94 13.85 -23.25
CA ILE A 287 12.35 12.68 -22.59
C ILE A 287 12.19 12.94 -21.09
N THR A 288 13.20 13.51 -20.44
CA THR A 288 13.22 13.66 -18.97
C THR A 288 13.05 15.11 -18.49
N GLY A 289 13.18 16.09 -19.39
CA GLY A 289 13.28 17.51 -19.02
C GLY A 289 14.58 17.88 -18.28
N GLN A 290 15.53 16.94 -18.17
CA GLN A 290 16.79 17.08 -17.44
C GLN A 290 18.00 16.95 -18.37
N SER A 291 19.20 17.11 -17.81
CA SER A 291 20.48 16.98 -18.52
C SER A 291 21.35 15.89 -17.92
N TRP A 292 22.25 15.33 -18.74
CA TRP A 292 23.34 14.47 -18.30
C TRP A 292 24.53 15.26 -17.72
N GLU A 293 24.56 16.58 -17.96
CA GLU A 293 25.65 17.46 -17.54
C GLU A 293 25.79 17.54 -16.01
N VAL A 294 27.00 17.81 -15.54
CA VAL A 294 27.38 17.99 -14.11
C VAL A 294 27.26 16.71 -13.27
N SER A 295 26.09 16.08 -13.26
CA SER A 295 25.83 14.89 -12.45
C SER A 295 26.33 13.61 -13.10
N GLY A 296 26.40 13.59 -14.44
CA GLY A 296 26.70 12.41 -15.22
C GLY A 296 25.52 11.43 -15.28
N VAL A 297 25.66 10.43 -16.15
CA VAL A 297 24.72 9.32 -16.31
C VAL A 297 24.98 8.31 -15.21
N SER A 298 24.03 8.16 -14.29
CA SER A 298 24.04 7.03 -13.35
C SER A 298 23.63 5.76 -14.11
N PRO A 299 24.41 4.67 -14.05
CA PRO A 299 24.08 3.46 -14.78
C PRO A 299 22.87 2.75 -14.17
N THR A 300 22.15 1.98 -14.98
CA THR A 300 21.06 1.11 -14.52
C THR A 300 21.59 0.05 -13.54
N ILE A 301 22.80 -0.47 -13.81
CA ILE A 301 23.46 -1.48 -12.98
C ILE A 301 24.83 -0.95 -12.57
N ASN A 302 24.96 -0.63 -11.28
CA ASN A 302 26.20 -0.15 -10.71
C ASN A 302 27.19 -1.30 -10.49
N THR A 303 28.37 -1.20 -11.07
CA THR A 303 29.50 -2.12 -10.85
C THR A 303 30.81 -1.40 -11.15
N VAL A 304 31.93 -1.89 -10.64
CA VAL A 304 33.24 -1.30 -10.93
C VAL A 304 33.52 -1.43 -12.43
N ALA A 305 34.07 -0.39 -13.06
CA ALA A 305 34.23 -0.36 -14.52
C ALA A 305 35.00 -1.57 -15.08
N LYS A 306 35.89 -2.19 -14.30
CA LYS A 306 36.64 -3.40 -14.69
C LYS A 306 35.73 -4.64 -14.86
N GLU A 307 34.67 -4.75 -14.07
CA GLU A 307 33.73 -5.88 -14.03
C GLU A 307 32.54 -5.70 -14.99
N ALA A 308 32.36 -4.51 -15.54
CA ALA A 308 31.22 -4.15 -16.38
C ALA A 308 31.03 -5.08 -17.61
N ILE A 309 32.11 -5.57 -18.25
CA ILE A 309 32.00 -6.53 -19.36
C ILE A 309 31.44 -7.87 -18.85
N ALA A 310 31.98 -8.40 -17.76
CA ALA A 310 31.56 -9.69 -17.22
C ALA A 310 30.09 -9.64 -16.81
N LYS A 311 29.68 -8.54 -16.14
CA LYS A 311 28.28 -8.31 -15.78
C LYS A 311 27.38 -8.18 -17.02
N ALA A 312 27.82 -7.44 -18.04
CA ALA A 312 27.08 -7.33 -19.31
C ALA A 312 26.87 -8.69 -20.00
N ARG A 313 27.88 -9.57 -20.01
CA ARG A 313 27.75 -10.93 -20.58
C ARG A 313 26.74 -11.76 -19.81
N SER A 314 26.79 -11.73 -18.48
CA SER A 314 25.81 -12.41 -17.62
C SER A 314 24.38 -11.91 -17.88
N LEU A 315 24.19 -10.60 -18.03
CA LEU A 315 22.88 -10.03 -18.33
C LEU A 315 22.35 -10.48 -19.69
N LEU A 316 23.18 -10.47 -20.73
CA LEU A 316 22.77 -10.92 -22.06
C LEU A 316 22.39 -12.41 -22.08
N ALA A 317 23.09 -13.25 -21.31
CA ALA A 317 22.75 -14.67 -21.19
C ALA A 317 21.33 -14.86 -20.64
N ILE A 318 21.00 -14.18 -19.54
CA ILE A 318 19.66 -14.25 -18.91
C ILE A 318 18.59 -13.68 -19.85
N ARG A 319 18.85 -12.53 -20.47
CA ARG A 319 17.90 -11.92 -21.41
C ARG A 319 17.58 -12.80 -22.61
N SER A 320 18.56 -13.56 -23.09
CA SER A 320 18.34 -14.53 -24.16
C SER A 320 17.48 -15.73 -23.74
N ALA A 321 17.44 -16.06 -22.44
CA ALA A 321 16.63 -17.15 -21.90
C ALA A 321 15.17 -16.74 -21.62
N ILE A 322 14.92 -15.46 -21.32
CA ILE A 322 13.59 -14.93 -20.96
C ILE A 322 12.45 -15.44 -21.86
N PRO A 323 12.52 -15.35 -23.21
CA PRO A 323 11.41 -15.78 -24.06
C PRO A 323 11.06 -17.27 -23.89
N LYS A 324 12.08 -18.12 -23.71
CA LYS A 324 11.89 -19.56 -23.48
C LYS A 324 11.26 -19.83 -22.12
N VAL A 325 11.69 -19.10 -21.09
CA VAL A 325 11.14 -19.20 -19.73
C VAL A 325 9.67 -18.82 -19.72
N VAL A 326 9.33 -17.65 -20.28
CA VAL A 326 7.94 -17.15 -20.36
C VAL A 326 7.06 -18.12 -21.15
N GLN A 327 7.54 -18.65 -22.27
CA GLN A 327 6.79 -19.64 -23.05
C GLN A 327 6.57 -20.93 -22.26
N SER A 328 7.63 -21.47 -21.62
CA SER A 328 7.52 -22.72 -20.86
C SER A 328 6.55 -22.58 -19.69
N ILE A 329 6.59 -21.46 -18.97
CA ILE A 329 5.64 -21.16 -17.91
C ILE A 329 4.21 -21.04 -18.45
N SER A 330 4.03 -20.37 -19.60
CA SER A 330 2.72 -20.26 -20.26
C SER A 330 2.16 -21.64 -20.61
N ASP A 331 2.97 -22.51 -21.24
CA ASP A 331 2.56 -23.85 -21.66
C ASP A 331 2.19 -24.74 -20.46
N ILE A 332 2.97 -24.68 -19.37
CA ILE A 332 2.69 -25.43 -18.13
C ILE A 332 1.38 -24.92 -17.50
N THR A 333 1.19 -23.60 -17.44
CA THR A 333 0.00 -22.97 -16.88
C THR A 333 -1.24 -23.34 -17.67
N GLU A 334 -1.20 -23.24 -19.00
CA GLU A 334 -2.31 -23.60 -19.89
C GLU A 334 -2.76 -25.06 -19.73
N ARG A 335 -1.78 -25.96 -19.59
CA ARG A 335 -2.03 -27.39 -19.48
C ARG A 335 -2.54 -27.80 -18.09
N LEU A 336 -1.97 -27.24 -17.02
CA LEU A 336 -2.08 -27.84 -15.69
C LEU A 336 -2.77 -26.98 -14.64
N TYR A 337 -2.97 -25.68 -14.88
CA TYR A 337 -3.59 -24.81 -13.89
C TYR A 337 -5.08 -25.12 -13.72
N ALA A 338 -5.53 -25.27 -12.47
CA ALA A 338 -6.88 -25.71 -12.14
C ALA A 338 -7.97 -24.69 -12.48
N PHE A 339 -7.71 -23.38 -12.32
CA PHE A 339 -8.68 -22.33 -12.67
C PHE A 339 -8.60 -21.97 -14.16
N THR A 340 -9.25 -22.80 -14.99
CA THR A 340 -9.16 -22.70 -16.46
C THR A 340 -9.71 -21.38 -17.03
N ASP A 341 -10.65 -20.74 -16.33
CA ASP A 341 -11.22 -19.44 -16.67
C ASP A 341 -10.20 -18.29 -16.55
N ARG A 342 -9.21 -18.43 -15.67
CA ARG A 342 -8.15 -17.42 -15.45
C ARG A 342 -6.97 -17.59 -16.41
N VAL A 343 -6.81 -18.77 -17.04
CA VAL A 343 -5.68 -19.09 -17.93
C VAL A 343 -5.46 -18.06 -19.05
N PRO A 344 -6.48 -17.60 -19.80
CA PRO A 344 -6.26 -16.61 -20.87
C PRO A 344 -5.68 -15.30 -20.34
N ALA A 345 -6.13 -14.83 -19.18
CA ALA A 345 -5.63 -13.62 -18.54
C ALA A 345 -4.19 -13.81 -18.03
N LEU A 346 -3.87 -14.97 -17.47
CA LEU A 346 -2.50 -15.30 -17.01
C LEU A 346 -1.51 -15.32 -18.18
N ILE A 347 -1.87 -15.96 -19.30
CA ILE A 347 -1.02 -15.99 -20.49
C ILE A 347 -0.82 -14.58 -21.06
N GLN A 348 -1.88 -13.77 -21.13
CA GLN A 348 -1.77 -12.39 -21.58
C GLN A 348 -0.88 -11.55 -20.66
N CYS A 349 -0.99 -11.75 -19.34
CA CYS A 349 -0.14 -11.11 -18.35
C CYS A 349 1.34 -11.42 -18.58
N LEU A 350 1.68 -12.72 -18.70
CA LEU A 350 3.04 -13.19 -18.99
C LEU A 350 3.60 -12.59 -20.29
N GLN A 351 2.78 -12.48 -21.33
CA GLN A 351 3.18 -11.92 -22.63
C GLN A 351 3.39 -10.41 -22.62
N SER A 352 2.68 -9.68 -21.75
CA SER A 352 2.71 -8.21 -21.69
C SER A 352 3.63 -7.65 -20.60
N THR A 353 4.25 -8.51 -19.81
CA THR A 353 5.15 -8.14 -18.71
C THR A 353 6.37 -7.34 -19.20
N ASP A 354 6.64 -6.18 -18.61
CA ASP A 354 7.85 -5.39 -18.90
C ASP A 354 9.09 -5.99 -18.22
N LEU A 355 9.81 -6.82 -18.96
CA LEU A 355 11.03 -7.51 -18.52
C LEU A 355 12.31 -6.72 -18.85
N PHE A 356 12.22 -5.43 -19.18
CA PHE A 356 13.40 -4.62 -19.50
C PHE A 356 14.33 -4.44 -18.29
N SER A 357 13.77 -4.35 -17.09
CA SER A 357 14.53 -4.15 -15.85
C SER A 357 15.17 -5.41 -15.29
N VAL A 358 14.90 -6.59 -15.87
CA VAL A 358 15.36 -7.88 -15.33
C VAL A 358 16.87 -8.02 -15.46
N VAL A 359 17.54 -8.24 -14.32
CA VAL A 359 19.01 -8.34 -14.23
C VAL A 359 19.55 -9.68 -13.74
N SER A 360 18.69 -10.57 -13.22
CA SER A 360 19.02 -11.93 -12.78
C SER A 360 17.84 -12.89 -13.01
N GLU A 361 18.06 -14.20 -12.90
CA GLU A 361 16.97 -15.18 -12.91
C GLU A 361 16.07 -15.07 -11.68
N GLU A 362 16.64 -14.71 -10.53
CA GLU A 362 15.89 -14.39 -9.31
C GLU A 362 14.96 -13.19 -9.53
N ASP A 363 15.46 -12.10 -10.12
CA ASP A 363 14.67 -10.92 -10.46
C ASP A 363 13.58 -11.23 -11.50
N LEU A 364 13.86 -12.14 -12.44
CA LEU A 364 12.85 -12.66 -13.38
C LEU A 364 11.73 -13.39 -12.63
N ALA A 365 12.07 -14.31 -11.72
CA ALA A 365 11.10 -15.07 -10.95
C ALA A 365 10.23 -14.14 -10.07
N VAL A 366 10.84 -13.18 -9.38
CA VAL A 366 10.14 -12.17 -8.57
C VAL A 366 9.19 -11.36 -9.44
N ARG A 367 9.64 -10.89 -10.60
CA ARG A 367 8.82 -10.07 -11.48
C ARG A 367 7.63 -10.84 -12.05
N LEU A 368 7.86 -12.06 -12.55
CA LEU A 368 6.78 -12.90 -13.07
C LEU A 368 5.79 -13.28 -11.98
N ASN A 369 6.24 -13.56 -10.75
CA ASN A 369 5.36 -13.80 -9.62
C ASN A 369 4.46 -12.60 -9.31
N HIS A 370 5.04 -11.41 -9.23
CA HIS A 370 4.29 -10.20 -8.92
C HIS A 370 3.14 -10.01 -9.91
N ASP A 371 3.43 -10.13 -11.20
CA ASP A 371 2.45 -9.91 -12.25
C ASP A 371 1.41 -11.06 -12.31
N LEU A 372 1.83 -12.32 -12.10
CA LEU A 372 0.91 -13.48 -12.04
C LEU A 372 -0.02 -13.45 -10.83
N GLN A 373 0.47 -13.02 -9.66
CA GLN A 373 -0.33 -13.01 -8.43
C GLN A 373 -1.46 -11.98 -8.48
N ILE A 374 -1.26 -10.86 -9.19
CA ILE A 374 -2.32 -9.86 -9.45
C ILE A 374 -3.50 -10.46 -10.21
N VAL A 375 -3.25 -11.42 -11.09
CA VAL A 375 -4.28 -12.02 -11.96
C VAL A 375 -4.81 -13.33 -11.40
N SER A 376 -3.95 -14.14 -10.78
CA SER A 376 -4.32 -15.47 -10.32
C SER A 376 -5.08 -15.44 -9.01
N GLU A 377 -4.76 -14.53 -8.07
CA GLU A 377 -5.24 -14.56 -6.68
C GLU A 377 -5.14 -15.96 -6.04
N ASP A 378 -4.22 -16.79 -6.52
CA ASP A 378 -4.00 -18.16 -6.06
C ASP A 378 -2.58 -18.25 -5.47
N PRO A 379 -2.44 -18.30 -4.13
CA PRO A 379 -1.15 -18.31 -3.47
C PRO A 379 -0.34 -19.58 -3.78
N ARG A 380 -0.94 -20.61 -4.39
CA ARG A 380 -0.25 -21.86 -4.75
C ARG A 380 0.51 -21.74 -6.08
N LEU A 381 0.14 -20.80 -6.96
CA LEU A 381 0.82 -20.55 -8.23
C LEU A 381 2.08 -19.71 -8.01
N ILE A 382 3.22 -20.36 -7.85
CA ILE A 382 4.48 -19.69 -7.47
C ILE A 382 5.63 -20.09 -8.40
N ILE A 383 6.38 -19.11 -8.87
CA ILE A 383 7.67 -19.28 -9.55
C ILE A 383 8.80 -19.10 -8.52
N ARG A 384 9.78 -20.00 -8.49
CA ARG A 384 10.90 -19.97 -7.54
C ARG A 384 12.22 -19.99 -8.29
N PHE A 385 13.22 -19.32 -7.73
CA PHE A 385 14.63 -19.47 -8.10
C PHE A 385 15.27 -20.49 -7.16
N MET A 386 15.76 -21.60 -7.69
CA MET A 386 16.33 -22.73 -6.94
C MET A 386 17.84 -22.77 -7.13
N GLN A 387 18.57 -22.18 -6.19
CA GLN A 387 20.03 -22.05 -6.28
C GLN A 387 20.78 -23.37 -5.98
N ASP A 388 20.08 -24.35 -5.39
CA ASP A 388 20.54 -25.72 -5.17
C ASP A 388 19.36 -26.65 -5.50
N ASN A 389 19.60 -27.70 -6.31
CA ASN A 389 18.63 -28.76 -6.57
C ASN A 389 18.31 -29.52 -5.27
N ALA A 390 17.47 -28.94 -4.41
CA ALA A 390 16.71 -29.72 -3.46
C ALA A 390 15.75 -30.55 -4.29
N ALA A 391 16.12 -31.80 -4.54
CA ALA A 391 15.21 -32.78 -5.09
C ALA A 391 13.96 -32.79 -4.20
N ILE A 392 12.87 -32.20 -4.68
CA ILE A 392 11.56 -32.40 -4.09
C ILE A 392 11.29 -33.88 -4.36
N ALA A 393 11.45 -34.70 -3.32
CA ALA A 393 11.06 -36.10 -3.38
C ALA A 393 9.57 -36.12 -3.71
N GLU A 394 9.23 -36.54 -4.93
CA GLU A 394 7.86 -36.99 -5.21
C GLU A 394 7.63 -38.17 -4.27
N GLU A 395 6.70 -38.04 -3.32
CA GLU A 395 6.26 -39.18 -2.53
C GLU A 395 5.62 -40.20 -3.46
N ASP A 396 6.17 -41.41 -3.44
CA ASP A 396 5.77 -42.50 -4.31
C ASP A 396 4.32 -42.93 -3.99
N PRO A 397 3.36 -42.81 -4.94
CA PRO A 397 1.98 -43.22 -4.74
C PRO A 397 1.81 -44.73 -4.47
N GLU A 398 2.84 -45.54 -4.73
CA GLU A 398 2.83 -46.99 -4.49
C GLU A 398 2.87 -47.38 -3.00
N LEU A 399 3.17 -46.45 -2.08
CA LEU A 399 3.28 -46.73 -0.62
C LEU A 399 1.94 -46.82 0.14
N TYR A 400 0.81 -46.82 -0.57
CA TYR A 400 -0.54 -46.75 0.02
C TYR A 400 -1.44 -47.96 -0.28
N GLU A 401 -0.91 -49.00 -0.92
CA GLU A 401 -1.69 -50.22 -1.20
C GLU A 401 -1.85 -51.08 0.06
N VAL A 402 -3.11 -51.37 0.40
CA VAL A 402 -3.47 -52.27 1.50
C VAL A 402 -3.48 -53.71 1.00
N PRO A 403 -2.96 -54.67 1.77
CA PRO A 403 -3.06 -56.08 1.41
C PRO A 403 -4.52 -56.54 1.28
N ASP A 404 -4.85 -57.26 0.21
CA ASP A 404 -6.19 -57.84 -0.02
C ASP A 404 -6.55 -58.99 0.97
N ASP A 405 -5.58 -59.47 1.74
CA ASP A 405 -5.74 -60.54 2.74
C ASP A 405 -6.50 -60.02 3.98
N PRO A 406 -7.64 -60.61 4.36
CA PRO A 406 -8.45 -60.21 5.52
C PRO A 406 -7.69 -60.20 6.86
N ARG A 407 -6.69 -61.08 7.05
CA ARG A 407 -5.89 -61.12 8.29
C ARG A 407 -4.91 -59.95 8.36
N LEU A 408 -4.23 -59.67 7.25
CA LEU A 408 -3.32 -58.53 7.16
C LEU A 408 -4.07 -57.19 7.24
N LEU A 409 -5.28 -57.11 6.68
CA LEU A 409 -6.15 -55.94 6.81
C LEU A 409 -6.58 -55.70 8.26
N GLN A 410 -6.89 -56.76 9.01
CA GLN A 410 -7.24 -56.66 10.43
C GLN A 410 -6.03 -56.22 11.28
N ASP A 411 -4.87 -56.83 11.08
CA ASP A 411 -3.63 -56.44 11.78
C ASP A 411 -3.22 -54.99 11.45
N TYR A 412 -3.49 -54.54 10.21
CA TYR A 412 -3.26 -53.18 9.77
C TYR A 412 -4.21 -52.18 10.44
N ILE A 413 -5.51 -52.48 10.54
CA ILE A 413 -6.47 -51.63 11.26
C ILE A 413 -6.12 -51.53 12.74
N ASP A 414 -5.76 -52.65 13.38
CA ASP A 414 -5.37 -52.66 14.80
C ASP A 414 -4.05 -51.88 15.05
N GLN A 415 -3.21 -51.66 14.01
CA GLN A 415 -2.03 -50.79 14.06
C GLN A 415 -2.33 -49.32 13.73
N VAL A 416 -3.22 -49.06 12.76
CA VAL A 416 -3.52 -47.71 12.25
C VAL A 416 -4.53 -46.99 13.13
N PHE A 417 -5.53 -47.70 13.65
CA PHE A 417 -6.60 -47.10 14.46
C PHE A 417 -6.45 -47.51 15.92
N LYS A 418 -6.36 -46.50 16.79
CA LYS A 418 -6.42 -46.68 18.23
C LYS A 418 -7.74 -46.15 18.75
N VAL A 419 -8.52 -47.02 19.41
CA VAL A 419 -9.86 -46.73 19.92
C VAL A 419 -9.87 -46.97 21.43
N GLU A 420 -10.20 -45.93 22.20
CA GLU A 420 -10.29 -45.98 23.66
C GLU A 420 -11.51 -45.17 24.15
N ILE A 421 -11.98 -45.49 25.36
CA ILE A 421 -12.93 -44.64 26.09
C ILE A 421 -12.15 -44.06 27.27
N LEU A 422 -11.96 -42.75 27.25
CA LEU A 422 -11.29 -41.96 28.28
C LEU A 422 -12.24 -41.72 29.48
N PRO A 423 -11.73 -41.15 30.60
CA PRO A 423 -12.60 -40.67 31.67
C PRO A 423 -13.75 -39.77 31.17
N ASP A 424 -14.82 -39.68 31.95
CA ASP A 424 -16.04 -38.93 31.62
C ASP A 424 -16.79 -39.39 30.36
N ASN A 425 -16.64 -40.68 30.00
CA ASN A 425 -17.30 -41.28 28.83
C ASN A 425 -16.94 -40.57 27.51
N THR A 426 -15.69 -40.07 27.40
CA THR A 426 -15.19 -39.45 26.18
C THR A 426 -14.56 -40.51 25.28
N GLY A 427 -15.09 -40.66 24.07
CA GLY A 427 -14.50 -41.52 23.06
C GLY A 427 -13.20 -40.94 22.53
N TYR A 428 -12.21 -41.78 22.26
CA TYR A 428 -10.93 -41.38 21.68
C TYR A 428 -10.60 -42.28 20.50
N LEU A 429 -10.40 -41.64 19.33
CA LEU A 429 -10.06 -42.27 18.07
C LEU A 429 -8.80 -41.61 17.52
N ARG A 430 -7.68 -42.34 17.47
CA ARG A 430 -6.47 -41.90 16.78
C ARG A 430 -6.26 -42.71 15.52
N PHE A 431 -5.86 -42.04 14.44
CA PHE A 431 -5.31 -42.72 13.29
C PHE A 431 -4.28 -41.88 12.55
N ASP A 432 -3.19 -42.53 12.16
CA ASP A 432 -2.00 -41.84 11.63
C ASP A 432 -1.98 -41.80 10.09
N LYS A 433 -2.95 -42.42 9.41
CA LYS A 433 -3.02 -42.44 7.94
C LYS A 433 -4.44 -42.69 7.40
N PHE A 434 -4.78 -42.07 6.28
CA PHE A 434 -6.00 -42.35 5.51
C PHE A 434 -5.76 -43.49 4.51
N VAL A 435 -6.52 -44.56 4.67
CA VAL A 435 -6.29 -45.83 3.99
C VAL A 435 -6.91 -45.84 2.59
N LYS A 436 -6.23 -46.43 1.59
CA LYS A 436 -6.77 -46.68 0.25
C LYS A 436 -7.20 -48.14 0.14
N SER A 437 -8.50 -48.44 0.20
CA SER A 437 -9.00 -49.82 0.06
C SER A 437 -10.38 -49.88 -0.61
N SER A 438 -10.82 -51.09 -0.99
CA SER A 438 -12.22 -51.30 -1.38
C SER A 438 -13.16 -50.92 -0.22
N ALA A 439 -14.09 -50.00 -0.49
CA ALA A 439 -14.93 -49.36 0.54
C ALA A 439 -15.67 -50.37 1.43
N ALA A 440 -16.19 -51.46 0.84
CA ALA A 440 -17.05 -52.41 1.55
C ALA A 440 -16.32 -53.20 2.67
N LYS A 441 -15.05 -53.61 2.47
CA LYS A 441 -14.32 -54.40 3.48
C LYS A 441 -13.82 -53.53 4.64
N LEU A 442 -13.36 -52.32 4.34
CA LEU A 442 -12.91 -51.36 5.35
C LEU A 442 -14.08 -50.87 6.20
N GLU A 443 -15.22 -50.58 5.57
CA GLU A 443 -16.45 -50.18 6.24
C GLU A 443 -16.92 -51.21 7.27
N GLU A 444 -16.99 -52.51 6.93
CA GLU A 444 -17.42 -53.56 7.87
C GLU A 444 -16.51 -53.66 9.10
N LEU A 445 -15.20 -53.50 8.91
CA LEU A 445 -14.23 -53.54 10.01
C LEU A 445 -14.30 -52.26 10.87
N MET A 446 -14.39 -51.08 10.25
CA MET A 446 -14.57 -49.80 10.97
C MET A 446 -15.86 -49.80 11.80
N ALA A 447 -16.96 -50.29 11.23
CA ALA A 447 -18.24 -50.43 11.92
C ALA A 447 -18.08 -51.18 13.25
N LYS A 448 -17.38 -52.32 13.22
CA LYS A 448 -17.21 -53.21 14.37
C LYS A 448 -16.16 -52.73 15.37
N LYS A 449 -15.03 -52.20 14.89
CA LYS A 449 -13.84 -51.90 15.72
C LYS A 449 -13.79 -50.46 16.22
N VAL A 450 -14.34 -49.52 15.45
CA VAL A 450 -14.31 -48.09 15.75
C VAL A 450 -15.66 -47.61 16.24
N TRP A 451 -16.70 -47.80 15.45
CA TRP A 451 -17.99 -47.16 15.72
C TRP A 451 -18.83 -47.90 16.76
N GLU A 452 -18.84 -49.23 16.77
CA GLU A 452 -19.57 -50.02 17.77
C GLU A 452 -19.11 -49.71 19.22
N PRO A 453 -17.81 -49.60 19.54
CA PRO A 453 -17.36 -49.19 20.88
C PRO A 453 -17.64 -47.73 21.23
N LEU A 454 -17.61 -46.82 20.25
CA LEU A 454 -17.74 -45.38 20.48
C LEU A 454 -19.21 -44.90 20.43
N LYS A 455 -20.16 -45.73 20.00
CA LYS A 455 -21.55 -45.33 19.71
C LYS A 455 -22.30 -44.74 20.90
N ASP A 456 -21.89 -45.01 22.14
CA ASP A 456 -22.56 -44.58 23.38
C ASP A 456 -21.72 -43.56 24.17
N THR A 457 -20.63 -43.01 23.61
CA THR A 457 -19.83 -41.97 24.27
C THR A 457 -20.51 -40.61 24.20
N ASP A 458 -20.22 -39.76 25.19
CA ASP A 458 -20.83 -38.42 25.32
C ASP A 458 -20.25 -37.46 24.28
N ASN A 459 -18.92 -37.49 24.11
CA ASN A 459 -18.17 -36.73 23.11
C ASN A 459 -17.08 -37.60 22.48
N LEU A 460 -16.50 -37.15 21.37
CA LEU A 460 -15.45 -37.87 20.64
C LEU A 460 -14.24 -36.98 20.37
N ILE A 461 -13.06 -37.48 20.71
CA ILE A 461 -11.77 -36.93 20.28
C ILE A 461 -11.29 -37.73 19.07
N ILE A 462 -10.99 -37.04 17.97
CA ILE A 462 -10.32 -37.57 16.79
C ILE A 462 -8.90 -37.00 16.76
N ASP A 463 -7.91 -37.84 17.02
CA ASP A 463 -6.52 -37.41 17.13
C ASP A 463 -5.75 -37.64 15.82
N LEU A 464 -5.40 -36.52 15.16
CA LEU A 464 -4.64 -36.47 13.91
C LEU A 464 -3.22 -35.91 14.11
N ARG A 465 -2.75 -35.76 15.35
CA ARG A 465 -1.43 -35.15 15.65
C ARG A 465 -0.23 -35.89 15.05
N HIS A 466 -0.42 -37.10 14.54
CA HIS A 466 0.62 -37.85 13.84
C HIS A 466 0.20 -38.27 12.43
N ASN A 467 -0.89 -37.69 11.90
CA ASN A 467 -1.48 -38.11 10.65
C ASN A 467 -0.80 -37.47 9.45
N THR A 468 -0.04 -38.25 8.69
CA THR A 468 0.71 -37.75 7.53
C THR A 468 -0.10 -37.78 6.23
N GLY A 469 -1.43 -37.88 6.30
CA GLY A 469 -2.33 -37.90 5.13
C GLY A 469 -2.69 -39.29 4.64
N GLY A 470 -2.90 -39.44 3.33
CA GLY A 470 -3.30 -40.70 2.71
C GLY A 470 -4.24 -40.52 1.52
N SER A 471 -5.28 -41.35 1.40
CA SER A 471 -6.25 -41.26 0.30
C SER A 471 -7.55 -40.56 0.71
N SER A 472 -7.97 -39.58 -0.08
CA SER A 472 -9.25 -38.87 0.08
C SER A 472 -10.49 -39.76 -0.11
N THR A 473 -10.32 -40.98 -0.65
CA THR A 473 -11.42 -41.95 -0.84
C THR A 473 -12.07 -42.39 0.48
N SER A 474 -11.29 -42.46 1.56
CA SER A 474 -11.81 -42.81 2.91
C SER A 474 -12.41 -41.62 3.65
N LEU A 475 -12.21 -40.39 3.17
CA LEU A 475 -12.66 -39.16 3.84
C LEU A 475 -14.19 -39.10 3.91
N ALA A 476 -14.86 -39.33 2.77
CA ALA A 476 -16.32 -39.35 2.69
C ALA A 476 -16.93 -40.46 3.58
N LEU A 477 -16.26 -41.60 3.71
CA LEU A 477 -16.71 -42.70 4.58
C LEU A 477 -16.68 -42.28 6.06
N ILE A 478 -15.55 -41.73 6.54
CA ILE A 478 -15.42 -41.30 7.95
C ILE A 478 -16.41 -40.18 8.27
N LEU A 479 -16.53 -39.17 7.39
CA LEU A 479 -17.48 -38.08 7.57
C LEU A 479 -18.93 -38.56 7.60
N SER A 480 -19.26 -39.61 6.83
CA SER A 480 -20.59 -40.20 6.84
C SER A 480 -20.97 -40.79 8.21
N TYR A 481 -20.02 -41.35 8.97
CA TYR A 481 -20.29 -41.83 10.33
C TYR A 481 -20.53 -40.71 11.34
N LEU A 482 -20.04 -39.50 11.07
CA LEU A 482 -20.20 -38.35 11.95
C LEU A 482 -21.52 -37.60 11.70
N GLN A 483 -22.35 -38.04 10.75
CA GLN A 483 -23.59 -37.37 10.37
C GLN A 483 -24.81 -38.29 10.55
N ASP A 484 -26.00 -37.70 10.45
CA ASP A 484 -27.25 -38.47 10.44
C ASP A 484 -27.55 -38.97 9.01
N THR A 485 -27.94 -40.26 8.86
CA THR A 485 -28.14 -40.90 7.55
C THR A 485 -29.45 -40.50 6.86
N SER A 486 -30.25 -39.61 7.47
CA SER A 486 -31.57 -39.22 6.96
C SER A 486 -31.49 -38.21 5.81
N GLN A 487 -30.35 -37.53 5.65
CA GLN A 487 -30.14 -36.50 4.63
C GLN A 487 -28.87 -36.80 3.82
N LYS A 488 -28.95 -36.58 2.51
CA LYS A 488 -27.78 -36.61 1.64
C LYS A 488 -27.03 -35.29 1.82
N HIS A 489 -25.77 -35.36 2.19
CA HIS A 489 -24.88 -34.20 2.34
C HIS A 489 -23.77 -34.30 1.31
N ASN A 490 -23.53 -33.23 0.55
CA ASN A 490 -22.27 -33.11 -0.17
C ASN A 490 -21.21 -32.63 0.82
N PHE A 491 -20.11 -33.38 0.97
CA PHE A 491 -19.05 -32.98 1.88
C PHE A 491 -18.04 -32.07 1.19
N PHE A 492 -17.60 -32.45 0.00
CA PHE A 492 -16.64 -31.69 -0.78
C PHE A 492 -16.65 -32.15 -2.24
N THR A 493 -16.02 -31.35 -3.09
CA THR A 493 -15.83 -31.63 -4.51
C THR A 493 -14.36 -31.45 -4.87
N ILE A 494 -13.81 -32.40 -5.62
CA ILE A 494 -12.44 -32.31 -6.15
C ILE A 494 -12.52 -32.15 -7.66
N TYR A 495 -11.95 -31.06 -8.18
CA TYR A 495 -11.64 -30.94 -9.60
C TYR A 495 -10.15 -31.21 -9.83
N ASP A 496 -9.85 -32.27 -10.59
CA ASP A 496 -8.48 -32.61 -11.01
C ASP A 496 -8.29 -32.19 -12.48
N ARG A 497 -7.40 -31.23 -12.71
CA ARG A 497 -7.08 -30.70 -14.04
C ARG A 497 -6.33 -31.70 -14.92
N ILE A 498 -5.50 -32.57 -14.36
CA ILE A 498 -4.71 -33.56 -15.10
C ILE A 498 -5.64 -34.62 -15.68
N GLN A 499 -6.57 -35.12 -14.88
CA GLN A 499 -7.59 -36.08 -15.32
C GLN A 499 -8.75 -35.40 -16.04
N ASN A 500 -8.90 -34.09 -15.84
CA ASN A 500 -10.03 -33.27 -16.28
C ASN A 500 -11.38 -33.83 -15.81
N THR A 501 -11.44 -34.19 -14.52
CA THR A 501 -12.60 -34.80 -13.88
C THR A 501 -12.99 -34.04 -12.63
N THR A 502 -14.29 -33.84 -12.46
CA THR A 502 -14.88 -33.35 -11.20
C THR A 502 -15.50 -34.53 -10.47
N THR A 503 -15.11 -34.74 -9.22
CA THR A 503 -15.64 -35.80 -8.36
C THR A 503 -16.32 -35.19 -7.14
N GLU A 504 -17.61 -35.43 -6.99
CA GLU A 504 -18.37 -35.06 -5.79
C GLU A 504 -18.26 -36.18 -4.74
N HIS A 505 -18.00 -35.80 -3.49
CA HIS A 505 -17.87 -36.71 -2.37
C HIS A 505 -19.03 -36.49 -1.40
N ASP A 506 -20.05 -37.33 -1.52
CA ASP A 506 -21.29 -37.25 -0.76
C ASP A 506 -21.33 -38.20 0.44
N SER A 507 -22.28 -37.97 1.35
CA SER A 507 -22.63 -38.91 2.41
C SER A 507 -23.15 -40.23 1.83
N LEU A 508 -22.75 -41.33 2.47
CA LEU A 508 -23.18 -42.66 2.06
C LEU A 508 -24.65 -42.90 2.42
N PRO A 509 -25.50 -43.36 1.48
CA PRO A 509 -26.94 -43.53 1.71
C PRO A 509 -27.26 -44.68 2.68
N LYS A 510 -26.33 -45.62 2.84
CA LYS A 510 -26.41 -46.72 3.78
C LYS A 510 -25.01 -47.00 4.30
N ILE A 511 -24.87 -47.02 5.62
CA ILE A 511 -23.61 -47.30 6.32
C ILE A 511 -23.80 -48.53 7.19
N THR A 512 -22.75 -49.33 7.33
CA THR A 512 -22.69 -50.50 8.19
C THR A 512 -22.37 -50.09 9.63
N GLY A 513 -23.12 -50.61 10.61
CA GLY A 513 -22.92 -50.28 12.03
C GLY A 513 -23.58 -48.97 12.48
N PRO A 514 -23.34 -48.56 13.74
CA PRO A 514 -23.93 -47.35 14.29
C PRO A 514 -23.19 -46.10 13.79
N THR A 515 -23.93 -45.01 13.56
CA THR A 515 -23.33 -43.68 13.35
C THR A 515 -23.10 -42.98 14.67
N TYR A 516 -22.11 -42.10 14.70
CA TYR A 516 -21.90 -41.19 15.83
C TYR A 516 -22.98 -40.09 15.86
N GLY A 517 -23.53 -39.75 14.69
CA GLY A 517 -24.64 -38.81 14.53
C GLY A 517 -24.21 -37.35 14.66
N SER A 518 -25.10 -36.42 14.29
CA SER A 518 -24.79 -34.99 14.12
C SER A 518 -24.77 -34.16 15.42
N LYS A 519 -25.37 -34.67 16.50
CA LYS A 519 -25.66 -33.89 17.72
C LYS A 519 -24.59 -33.91 18.80
N ARG A 520 -23.70 -34.91 18.78
CA ARG A 520 -22.66 -35.07 19.80
C ARG A 520 -21.40 -34.31 19.41
N GLU A 521 -20.67 -33.79 20.39
CA GLU A 521 -19.47 -33.00 20.11
C GLU A 521 -18.32 -33.87 19.61
N VAL A 522 -17.58 -33.31 18.65
CA VAL A 522 -16.39 -33.93 18.07
C VAL A 522 -15.25 -32.90 18.13
N TYR A 523 -14.14 -33.30 18.73
CA TYR A 523 -12.93 -32.50 18.83
C TYR A 523 -11.85 -33.15 17.99
N VAL A 524 -11.16 -32.37 17.15
CA VAL A 524 -10.13 -32.86 16.24
C VAL A 524 -8.78 -32.32 16.70
N LEU A 525 -7.83 -33.20 17.01
CA LEU A 525 -6.50 -32.79 17.45
C LEU A 525 -5.54 -32.72 16.28
N THR A 526 -4.83 -31.59 16.15
CA THR A 526 -3.86 -31.37 15.07
C THR A 526 -2.47 -31.02 15.60
N SER A 527 -1.46 -31.25 14.77
CA SER A 527 -0.09 -30.80 14.99
C SER A 527 0.54 -30.38 13.66
N TYR A 528 1.79 -29.89 13.69
CA TYR A 528 2.58 -29.69 12.47
C TYR A 528 2.70 -30.97 11.58
N TYR A 529 2.57 -32.17 12.16
CA TYR A 529 2.63 -33.42 11.40
C TYR A 529 1.32 -33.78 10.72
N THR A 530 0.20 -33.14 11.08
CA THR A 530 -1.06 -33.31 10.36
C THR A 530 -0.89 -32.75 8.94
N ALA A 531 -0.95 -33.61 7.92
CA ALA A 531 -0.62 -33.24 6.53
C ALA A 531 -1.62 -33.81 5.51
N SER A 532 -1.72 -33.20 4.33
CA SER A 532 -2.48 -33.72 3.18
C SER A 532 -3.94 -34.02 3.55
N VAL A 533 -4.42 -35.25 3.38
CA VAL A 533 -5.81 -35.63 3.70
C VAL A 533 -6.17 -35.45 5.18
N GLY A 534 -5.19 -35.47 6.10
CA GLY A 534 -5.44 -35.11 7.50
C GLY A 534 -5.82 -33.65 7.68
N GLU A 535 -5.24 -32.77 6.85
CA GLU A 535 -5.61 -31.36 6.80
C GLU A 535 -6.98 -31.21 6.13
N GLU A 536 -7.26 -31.93 5.03
CA GLU A 536 -8.60 -31.95 4.39
C GLU A 536 -9.68 -32.36 5.39
N PHE A 537 -9.43 -33.34 6.26
CA PHE A 537 -10.37 -33.71 7.30
C PHE A 537 -10.57 -32.61 8.34
N ALA A 538 -9.49 -32.03 8.87
CA ALA A 538 -9.60 -30.95 9.85
C ALA A 538 -10.36 -29.75 9.27
N TYR A 539 -10.03 -29.33 8.04
CA TYR A 539 -10.72 -28.26 7.32
C TYR A 539 -12.21 -28.54 7.13
N LEU A 540 -12.56 -29.76 6.68
CA LEU A 540 -13.96 -30.13 6.50
C LEU A 540 -14.73 -30.19 7.82
N MET A 541 -14.10 -30.57 8.93
CA MET A 541 -14.75 -30.55 10.24
C MET A 541 -15.13 -29.12 10.66
N GLN A 542 -14.34 -28.12 10.28
CA GLN A 542 -14.67 -26.69 10.47
C GLN A 542 -15.76 -26.23 9.49
N SER A 543 -15.60 -26.48 8.19
CA SER A 543 -16.52 -26.03 7.13
C SER A 543 -17.91 -26.67 7.22
N LEU A 544 -18.00 -27.92 7.68
CA LEU A 544 -19.27 -28.61 7.95
C LEU A 544 -19.88 -28.22 9.30
N HIS A 545 -19.21 -27.34 10.07
CA HIS A 545 -19.54 -27.04 11.46
C HIS A 545 -19.73 -28.31 12.29
N ARG A 546 -18.91 -29.34 12.04
CA ARG A 546 -19.09 -30.66 12.65
C ARG A 546 -18.19 -30.88 13.85
N GLY A 547 -17.07 -30.18 13.97
CA GLY A 547 -16.20 -30.34 15.12
C GLY A 547 -15.32 -29.13 15.37
N THR A 548 -14.64 -29.18 16.50
CA THR A 548 -13.75 -28.14 16.99
C THR A 548 -12.32 -28.62 16.82
N VAL A 549 -11.50 -27.90 16.07
CA VAL A 549 -10.10 -28.25 15.83
C VAL A 549 -9.24 -27.60 16.92
N ILE A 550 -8.38 -28.39 17.55
CA ILE A 550 -7.57 -27.99 18.71
C ILE A 550 -6.14 -28.50 18.51
N GLY A 551 -5.14 -27.65 18.69
CA GLY A 551 -3.73 -28.05 18.61
C GLY A 551 -2.88 -27.05 17.84
N GLU A 552 -1.85 -27.54 17.16
CA GLU A 552 -0.98 -26.67 16.36
C GLU A 552 -1.55 -26.49 14.94
N ILE A 553 -1.11 -25.42 14.27
CA ILE A 553 -1.35 -25.22 12.84
C ILE A 553 -0.75 -26.40 12.06
N THR A 554 -1.53 -26.95 11.13
CA THR A 554 -1.12 -28.13 10.36
C THR A 554 0.02 -27.83 9.37
N SER A 555 0.56 -28.87 8.72
CA SER A 555 1.77 -28.82 7.88
C SER A 555 1.70 -27.81 6.71
N GLY A 556 0.52 -27.57 6.15
CA GLY A 556 0.29 -26.85 4.90
C GLY A 556 0.73 -27.62 3.66
N THR A 557 0.98 -28.93 3.78
CA THR A 557 1.51 -29.78 2.71
C THR A 557 0.35 -30.44 1.97
N LEU A 558 -0.16 -29.75 0.96
CA LEU A 558 -1.25 -30.25 0.12
C LEU A 558 -0.72 -30.93 -1.15
N MET A 559 -1.35 -32.05 -1.53
CA MET A 559 -1.10 -32.75 -2.79
C MET A 559 -1.75 -32.08 -4.01
N HIS A 560 -2.14 -30.80 -3.88
CA HIS A 560 -2.94 -30.11 -4.89
C HIS A 560 -2.11 -29.38 -5.96
N SER A 561 -0.78 -29.36 -5.80
CA SER A 561 0.14 -28.60 -6.66
C SER A 561 1.33 -29.45 -7.11
N LYS A 562 1.89 -29.14 -8.28
CA LYS A 562 3.09 -29.81 -8.82
C LYS A 562 4.15 -28.78 -9.25
N THR A 563 5.41 -29.07 -8.96
CA THR A 563 6.55 -28.21 -9.31
C THR A 563 7.24 -28.70 -10.58
N PHE A 564 7.59 -27.79 -11.49
CA PHE A 564 8.24 -28.04 -12.76
C PHE A 564 9.47 -27.14 -12.93
N GLN A 565 10.66 -27.75 -13.07
CA GLN A 565 11.89 -27.01 -13.40
C GLN A 565 11.88 -26.57 -14.87
N ILE A 566 12.22 -25.30 -15.12
CA ILE A 566 12.37 -24.77 -16.47
C ILE A 566 13.76 -25.12 -17.01
N GLN A 567 13.79 -25.88 -18.11
CA GLN A 567 15.04 -26.44 -18.64
C GLN A 567 16.06 -25.36 -19.07
N GLY A 568 17.26 -25.45 -18.49
CA GLY A 568 18.39 -24.56 -18.80
C GLY A 568 18.41 -23.28 -17.96
N THR A 569 17.65 -23.24 -16.87
CA THR A 569 17.61 -22.16 -15.87
C THR A 569 17.46 -22.76 -14.47
N ASP A 570 17.71 -21.95 -13.46
CA ASP A 570 17.48 -22.30 -12.05
C ASP A 570 16.05 -21.93 -11.61
N ILE A 571 15.14 -21.69 -12.56
CA ILE A 571 13.75 -21.32 -12.30
C ILE A 571 12.85 -22.56 -12.29
N ALA A 572 11.95 -22.64 -11.31
CA ALA A 572 10.87 -23.62 -11.22
C ALA A 572 9.51 -22.94 -11.12
N ILE A 573 8.45 -23.57 -11.60
CA ILE A 573 7.06 -23.14 -11.36
C ILE A 573 6.28 -24.23 -10.62
N THR A 574 5.61 -23.84 -9.54
CA THR A 574 4.62 -24.63 -8.80
C THR A 574 3.25 -24.26 -9.32
N VAL A 575 2.50 -25.23 -9.86
CA VAL A 575 1.17 -25.01 -10.44
C VAL A 575 0.14 -25.86 -9.69
N PRO A 576 -0.93 -25.25 -9.15
CA PRO A 576 -2.05 -25.99 -8.59
C PRO A 576 -2.86 -26.64 -9.72
N PHE A 577 -3.01 -27.95 -9.65
CA PHE A 577 -3.76 -28.76 -10.62
C PHE A 577 -5.01 -29.40 -10.01
N ILE A 578 -5.19 -29.30 -8.69
CA ILE A 578 -6.41 -29.71 -7.99
C ILE A 578 -7.08 -28.48 -7.37
N ASN A 579 -8.39 -28.39 -7.55
CA ASN A 579 -9.25 -27.52 -6.75
C ASN A 579 -10.06 -28.39 -5.78
N PHE A 580 -9.80 -28.20 -4.48
CA PHE A 580 -10.58 -28.76 -3.41
C PHE A 580 -11.64 -27.74 -3.01
N ILE A 581 -12.91 -28.14 -3.11
CA ILE A 581 -14.07 -27.27 -2.92
C ILE A 581 -14.88 -27.84 -1.77
N ASP A 582 -15.17 -27.06 -0.75
CA ASP A 582 -15.95 -27.54 0.39
C ASP A 582 -17.47 -27.56 0.14
N ASN A 583 -18.23 -27.92 1.18
CA ASN A 583 -19.68 -27.97 1.18
C ASN A 583 -20.38 -26.63 0.96
N ASN A 584 -19.66 -25.50 1.13
CA ASN A 584 -20.19 -24.15 0.90
C ASN A 584 -19.85 -23.63 -0.51
N GLY A 585 -19.06 -24.39 -1.28
CA GLY A 585 -18.59 -24.00 -2.61
C GLY A 585 -17.30 -23.17 -2.58
N GLU A 586 -16.66 -23.04 -1.42
CA GLU A 586 -15.42 -22.28 -1.26
C GLU A 586 -14.21 -23.13 -1.65
N PHE A 587 -13.25 -22.50 -2.32
CA PHE A 587 -12.02 -23.14 -2.75
C PHE A 587 -10.99 -23.10 -1.63
N TRP A 588 -10.50 -24.26 -1.22
CA TRP A 588 -9.38 -24.29 -0.30
C TRP A 588 -8.07 -24.11 -1.05
N LEU A 589 -7.51 -22.91 -0.98
CA LEU A 589 -6.27 -22.52 -1.67
C LEU A 589 -4.99 -22.86 -0.88
N GLY A 590 -5.10 -23.73 0.12
CA GLY A 590 -3.98 -24.20 0.94
C GLY A 590 -3.61 -23.32 2.13
N GLY A 591 -2.39 -23.55 2.64
CA GLY A 591 -2.03 -23.20 4.00
C GLY A 591 -2.41 -24.30 4.99
N GLY A 592 -1.74 -24.35 6.14
CA GLY A 592 -2.16 -25.23 7.22
C GLY A 592 -3.53 -24.80 7.76
N VAL A 593 -4.36 -25.76 8.15
CA VAL A 593 -5.58 -25.54 8.91
C VAL A 593 -5.21 -24.89 10.23
N VAL A 594 -5.84 -23.76 10.53
CA VAL A 594 -5.66 -23.04 11.79
C VAL A 594 -6.73 -23.55 12.77
N PRO A 595 -6.34 -24.19 13.89
CA PRO A 595 -7.28 -24.65 14.90
C PRO A 595 -8.04 -23.50 15.55
N GLU A 596 -9.28 -23.75 16.01
CA GLU A 596 -10.03 -22.80 16.82
C GLU A 596 -9.37 -22.52 18.17
N ALA A 597 -8.75 -23.54 18.77
CA ALA A 597 -7.88 -23.38 19.94
C ALA A 597 -6.45 -23.78 19.60
N ILE A 598 -5.58 -22.77 19.48
CA ILE A 598 -4.16 -22.99 19.17
C ILE A 598 -3.42 -23.30 20.48
N VAL A 599 -2.97 -24.54 20.61
CA VAL A 599 -2.26 -25.07 21.80
C VAL A 599 -1.14 -26.01 21.37
N LEU A 600 -0.20 -26.30 22.27
CA LEU A 600 0.84 -27.28 21.99
C LEU A 600 0.21 -28.66 21.79
N ALA A 601 0.74 -29.43 20.83
CA ALA A 601 0.16 -30.72 20.45
C ALA A 601 0.05 -31.66 21.66
N GLU A 602 1.02 -31.68 22.57
CA GLU A 602 1.03 -32.49 23.79
C GLU A 602 -0.08 -32.13 24.81
N GLU A 603 -0.50 -30.85 24.85
CA GLU A 603 -1.49 -30.32 25.79
C GLU A 603 -2.92 -30.36 25.21
N ALA A 604 -3.07 -30.71 23.92
CA ALA A 604 -4.33 -30.59 23.20
C ALA A 604 -5.47 -31.45 23.81
N VAL A 605 -5.15 -32.62 24.38
CA VAL A 605 -6.15 -33.47 25.04
C VAL A 605 -6.68 -32.82 26.32
N ASP A 606 -5.83 -32.17 27.10
CA ASP A 606 -6.24 -31.52 28.35
C ASP A 606 -7.17 -30.34 28.04
N HIS A 607 -6.84 -29.53 27.02
CA HIS A 607 -7.66 -28.43 26.56
C HIS A 607 -9.02 -28.87 25.98
N VAL A 608 -9.13 -30.08 25.40
CA VAL A 608 -10.45 -30.61 25.03
C VAL A 608 -11.38 -30.68 26.23
N HIS A 609 -10.89 -31.08 27.40
CA HIS A 609 -11.76 -31.21 28.58
C HIS A 609 -12.27 -29.84 29.04
N GLU A 610 -11.42 -28.81 29.01
CA GLU A 610 -11.79 -27.43 29.34
C GLU A 610 -12.82 -26.87 28.36
N ILE A 611 -12.57 -27.03 27.06
CA ILE A 611 -13.47 -26.56 26.00
C ILE A 611 -14.79 -27.33 26.04
N ALA A 612 -14.75 -28.65 26.25
CA ALA A 612 -15.97 -29.46 26.37
C ALA A 612 -16.80 -29.06 27.60
N GLN A 613 -16.16 -28.69 28.70
CA GLN A 613 -16.86 -28.14 29.86
C GLN A 613 -17.51 -26.79 29.54
N PHE A 614 -16.80 -25.91 28.83
CA PHE A 614 -17.32 -24.63 28.36
C PHE A 614 -18.51 -24.80 27.40
N HIS A 615 -18.41 -25.72 26.43
CA HIS A 615 -19.47 -26.04 25.46
C HIS A 615 -20.79 -26.49 26.11
N ARG A 616 -20.74 -27.18 27.25
CA ARG A 616 -21.94 -27.54 28.02
C ARG A 616 -22.73 -26.31 28.50
N GLY A 617 -22.06 -25.18 28.73
CA GLY A 617 -22.66 -23.92 29.19
C GLY A 617 -23.15 -23.00 28.06
N LEU A 618 -22.67 -23.20 26.82
CA LEU A 618 -22.92 -22.29 25.69
C LEU A 618 -24.39 -21.97 25.47
N ARG A 619 -25.24 -23.00 25.43
CA ARG A 619 -26.67 -22.82 25.19
C ARG A 619 -27.31 -21.84 26.18
N SER A 620 -26.95 -21.95 27.47
CA SER A 620 -27.52 -21.10 28.53
C SER A 620 -27.11 -19.63 28.38
N LEU A 621 -25.87 -19.39 27.94
CA LEU A 621 -25.35 -18.05 27.66
C LEU A 621 -26.02 -17.44 26.44
N ILE A 622 -26.19 -18.22 25.36
CA ILE A 622 -26.87 -17.80 24.13
C ILE A 622 -28.35 -17.48 24.40
N GLU A 623 -29.06 -18.34 25.13
CA GLU A 623 -30.43 -18.08 25.60
C GLU A 623 -30.47 -16.80 26.46
N GLY A 624 -29.50 -16.62 27.36
CA GLY A 624 -29.40 -15.42 28.19
C GLY A 624 -29.20 -14.13 27.40
N ALA A 625 -28.37 -14.16 26.36
CA ALA A 625 -28.18 -13.03 25.45
C ALA A 625 -29.47 -12.69 24.71
N GLY A 626 -30.20 -13.69 24.19
CA GLY A 626 -31.49 -13.52 23.53
C GLY A 626 -32.55 -12.92 24.46
N GLU A 627 -32.67 -13.43 25.68
CA GLU A 627 -33.61 -12.91 26.69
C GLU A 627 -33.34 -11.45 27.07
N LEU A 628 -32.06 -11.09 27.24
CA LEU A 628 -31.68 -9.69 27.51
C LEU A 628 -32.07 -8.78 26.35
N LEU A 629 -31.86 -9.23 25.12
CA LEU A 629 -32.23 -8.49 23.92
C LEU A 629 -33.75 -8.29 23.85
N GLU A 630 -34.54 -9.35 24.01
CA GLU A 630 -36.01 -9.28 23.98
C GLU A 630 -36.58 -8.32 25.03
N LYS A 631 -35.95 -8.30 26.20
CA LYS A 631 -36.35 -7.45 27.33
C LYS A 631 -35.95 -5.99 27.13
N HIS A 632 -34.71 -5.73 26.72
CA HIS A 632 -34.10 -4.40 26.83
C HIS A 632 -33.92 -3.67 25.49
N TYR A 633 -33.94 -4.37 24.35
CA TYR A 633 -33.70 -3.75 23.05
C TYR A 633 -34.92 -2.96 22.57
N ALA A 634 -34.67 -1.74 22.09
CA ALA A 634 -35.71 -0.82 21.66
C ALA A 634 -36.55 -1.33 20.47
N VAL A 635 -35.95 -2.13 19.58
CA VAL A 635 -36.63 -2.69 18.40
C VAL A 635 -37.03 -4.14 18.69
N HIS A 636 -38.15 -4.32 19.41
CA HIS A 636 -38.55 -5.63 19.95
C HIS A 636 -38.75 -6.72 18.89
N GLU A 637 -39.28 -6.41 17.72
CA GLU A 637 -39.46 -7.39 16.63
C GLU A 637 -38.11 -7.96 16.16
N VAL A 638 -37.10 -7.10 16.01
CA VAL A 638 -35.73 -7.50 15.64
C VAL A 638 -35.09 -8.30 16.78
N ALA A 639 -35.40 -7.96 18.04
CA ALA A 639 -34.92 -8.73 19.20
C ALA A 639 -35.39 -10.19 19.17
N LEU A 640 -36.69 -10.41 18.89
CA LEU A 640 -37.27 -11.75 18.77
C LEU A 640 -36.65 -12.53 17.60
N GLN A 641 -36.41 -11.86 16.49
CA GLN A 641 -35.74 -12.46 15.34
C GLN A 641 -34.30 -12.88 15.67
N ALA A 642 -33.51 -11.97 16.26
CA ALA A 642 -32.13 -12.24 16.64
C ALA A 642 -32.03 -13.37 17.67
N SER A 643 -32.85 -13.35 18.73
CA SER A 643 -32.95 -14.44 19.72
C SER A 643 -33.18 -15.81 19.06
N LYS A 644 -34.12 -15.88 18.10
CA LYS A 644 -34.38 -17.10 17.33
C LYS A 644 -33.18 -17.51 16.46
N VAL A 645 -32.56 -16.56 15.76
CA VAL A 645 -31.40 -16.83 14.89
C VAL A 645 -30.23 -17.38 15.70
N LEU A 646 -29.93 -16.81 16.87
CA LEU A 646 -28.88 -17.29 17.75
C LEU A 646 -29.08 -18.76 18.14
N LEU A 647 -30.31 -19.13 18.51
CA LEU A 647 -30.64 -20.52 18.87
C LEU A 647 -30.62 -21.47 17.68
N THR A 648 -31.03 -21.01 16.50
CA THR A 648 -30.91 -21.78 15.25
C THR A 648 -29.45 -22.01 14.90
N LYS A 649 -28.61 -20.97 14.89
CA LYS A 649 -27.17 -21.08 14.62
C LYS A 649 -26.47 -22.01 15.62
N TRP A 650 -26.83 -21.95 16.90
CA TRP A 650 -26.36 -22.91 17.91
C TRP A 650 -26.78 -24.36 17.58
N ALA A 651 -28.06 -24.58 17.27
CA ALA A 651 -28.58 -25.91 16.95
C ALA A 651 -27.96 -26.52 15.68
N ASP A 652 -27.61 -25.67 14.71
CA ASP A 652 -26.95 -26.04 13.45
C ASP A 652 -25.43 -26.24 13.63
N GLY A 653 -24.89 -25.99 14.83
CA GLY A 653 -23.49 -26.25 15.18
C GLY A 653 -22.52 -25.09 14.93
N LEU A 654 -22.99 -23.91 14.52
CA LEU A 654 -22.13 -22.75 14.20
C LEU A 654 -21.38 -22.20 15.42
N TYR A 655 -21.77 -22.58 16.64
CA TYR A 655 -21.10 -22.19 17.87
C TYR A 655 -20.04 -23.20 18.35
N ARG A 656 -19.81 -24.30 17.60
CA ARG A 656 -18.77 -25.28 17.96
C ARG A 656 -17.35 -24.70 17.89
N SER A 657 -17.14 -23.74 16.99
CA SER A 657 -15.86 -23.05 16.85
C SER A 657 -15.52 -22.11 18.02
N VAL A 658 -16.47 -21.86 18.92
CA VAL A 658 -16.29 -20.98 20.07
C VAL A 658 -15.64 -21.74 21.21
N VAL A 659 -14.40 -21.42 21.55
CA VAL A 659 -13.59 -22.18 22.52
C VAL A 659 -13.45 -21.50 23.88
N ASP A 660 -13.82 -20.23 23.98
CA ASP A 660 -13.72 -19.42 25.20
C ASP A 660 -14.74 -18.25 25.22
N PHE A 661 -14.72 -17.43 26.28
CA PHE A 661 -15.62 -16.28 26.40
C PHE A 661 -15.33 -15.16 25.39
N GLU A 662 -14.09 -14.99 24.96
CA GLU A 662 -13.71 -13.93 24.01
C GLU A 662 -14.25 -14.25 22.61
N SER A 663 -14.02 -15.49 22.13
CA SER A 663 -14.60 -16.00 20.89
C SER A 663 -16.14 -16.01 20.95
N LEU A 664 -16.74 -16.27 22.11
CA LEU A 664 -18.21 -16.22 22.27
C LEU A 664 -18.74 -14.79 22.15
N ALA A 665 -18.07 -13.84 22.81
CA ALA A 665 -18.44 -12.43 22.75
C ALA A 665 -18.36 -11.90 21.31
N SER A 666 -17.30 -12.28 20.58
CA SER A 666 -17.12 -11.94 19.17
C SER A 666 -18.22 -12.54 18.30
N GLN A 667 -18.49 -13.84 18.42
CA GLN A 667 -19.51 -14.53 17.63
C GLN A 667 -20.92 -13.98 17.89
N LEU A 668 -21.30 -13.80 19.17
CA LEU A 668 -22.58 -13.19 19.54
C LEU A 668 -22.71 -11.78 18.98
N THR A 669 -21.66 -10.97 19.06
CA THR A 669 -21.64 -9.61 18.49
C THR A 669 -21.90 -9.65 16.99
N ALA A 670 -21.16 -10.48 16.26
CA ALA A 670 -21.31 -10.61 14.81
C ALA A 670 -22.74 -11.03 14.43
N ASP A 671 -23.29 -12.05 15.09
CA ASP A 671 -24.63 -12.56 14.80
C ASP A 671 -25.74 -11.54 15.14
N LEU A 672 -25.59 -10.82 16.26
CA LEU A 672 -26.52 -9.76 16.65
C LEU A 672 -26.49 -8.60 15.66
N GLN A 673 -25.30 -8.15 15.25
CA GLN A 673 -25.14 -7.04 14.30
C GLN A 673 -25.62 -7.42 12.90
N GLU A 674 -25.30 -8.63 12.42
CA GLU A 674 -25.76 -9.16 11.14
C GLU A 674 -27.29 -9.24 11.08
N THR A 675 -27.91 -9.79 12.14
CA THR A 675 -29.37 -9.99 12.15
C THR A 675 -30.13 -8.67 12.33
N SER A 676 -29.58 -7.73 13.10
CA SER A 676 -30.27 -6.49 13.43
C SER A 676 -29.96 -5.32 12.50
N GLY A 677 -28.79 -5.33 11.84
CA GLY A 677 -28.21 -4.17 11.17
C GLY A 677 -27.79 -3.03 12.13
N ASP A 678 -27.82 -3.27 13.45
CA ASP A 678 -27.48 -2.30 14.48
C ASP A 678 -26.08 -2.58 15.06
N HIS A 679 -25.09 -1.85 14.55
CA HIS A 679 -23.69 -1.95 14.96
C HIS A 679 -23.42 -1.56 16.43
N ARG A 680 -24.43 -1.02 17.13
CA ARG A 680 -24.32 -0.62 18.54
C ARG A 680 -24.61 -1.78 19.50
N LEU A 681 -25.22 -2.86 19.00
CA LEU A 681 -25.33 -4.11 19.74
C LEU A 681 -23.96 -4.77 19.79
N HIS A 682 -23.46 -5.00 21.00
CA HIS A 682 -22.15 -5.58 21.22
C HIS A 682 -22.13 -6.39 22.51
N VAL A 683 -21.50 -7.57 22.45
CA VAL A 683 -21.21 -8.42 23.60
C VAL A 683 -19.72 -8.39 23.86
N PHE A 684 -19.32 -8.23 25.12
CA PHE A 684 -17.92 -8.18 25.52
C PHE A 684 -17.67 -8.97 26.79
N HIS A 685 -16.42 -9.41 26.92
CA HIS A 685 -15.89 -10.04 28.12
C HIS A 685 -15.28 -8.98 29.05
N CYS A 686 -15.60 -9.02 30.35
CA CYS A 686 -15.02 -8.11 31.34
C CYS A 686 -14.92 -8.80 32.72
N ASP A 687 -13.70 -8.89 33.27
CA ASP A 687 -13.45 -9.53 34.56
C ASP A 687 -13.93 -8.71 35.78
N VAL A 688 -14.17 -7.42 35.57
CA VAL A 688 -14.65 -6.48 36.60
C VAL A 688 -16.02 -5.97 36.18
N GLU A 689 -16.97 -5.90 37.11
CA GLU A 689 -18.29 -5.35 36.81
C GLU A 689 -18.15 -3.91 36.26
N PRO A 690 -18.69 -3.62 35.06
CA PRO A 690 -18.59 -2.29 34.47
C PRO A 690 -19.23 -1.25 35.38
N GLU A 691 -18.52 -0.15 35.67
CA GLU A 691 -19.09 0.94 36.44
C GLU A 691 -20.32 1.52 35.72
N SER A 692 -21.45 1.59 36.42
CA SER A 692 -22.64 2.30 35.95
C SER A 692 -22.31 3.80 35.87
N LEU A 693 -22.21 4.33 34.65
CA LEU A 693 -22.05 5.77 34.37
C LEU A 693 -23.37 6.53 34.63
N HIS A 694 -23.92 6.43 35.83
CA HIS A 694 -24.89 7.37 36.36
C HIS A 694 -24.17 8.37 37.27
N GLU A 695 -23.16 9.06 36.73
CA GLU A 695 -22.59 10.21 37.42
C GLU A 695 -23.62 11.33 37.46
N ILE A 696 -24.00 11.74 38.68
CA ILE A 696 -24.77 12.96 38.91
C ILE A 696 -23.94 14.13 38.35
N PRO A 697 -24.46 14.93 37.41
CA PRO A 697 -23.71 16.04 36.84
C PRO A 697 -23.23 16.99 37.94
N LYS A 698 -21.91 17.12 38.12
CA LYS A 698 -21.34 18.09 39.06
C LYS A 698 -21.56 19.49 38.51
N ILE A 699 -22.34 20.31 39.22
CA ILE A 699 -22.55 21.71 38.84
C ILE A 699 -21.25 22.47 39.10
N PRO A 700 -20.63 23.10 38.07
CA PRO A 700 -19.38 23.82 38.24
C PRO A 700 -19.55 25.08 39.10
N THR A 701 -18.53 25.39 39.87
CA THR A 701 -18.43 26.63 40.65
C THR A 701 -18.24 27.84 39.74
N ALA A 702 -18.56 29.05 40.22
CA ALA A 702 -18.52 30.27 39.40
C ALA A 702 -17.14 30.57 38.76
N GLU A 703 -16.04 30.15 39.39
CA GLU A 703 -14.68 30.30 38.85
C GLU A 703 -14.39 29.27 37.74
N GLU A 704 -14.88 28.03 37.88
CA GLU A 704 -14.71 26.96 36.88
C GLU A 704 -15.48 27.25 35.59
N VAL A 705 -16.63 27.94 35.68
CA VAL A 705 -17.47 28.26 34.51
C VAL A 705 -16.70 29.04 33.45
N GLY A 706 -15.89 30.02 33.84
CA GLY A 706 -15.12 30.82 32.89
C GLY A 706 -14.12 29.97 32.09
N TYR A 707 -13.35 29.13 32.78
CA TYR A 707 -12.40 28.20 32.17
C TYR A 707 -13.09 27.15 31.30
N MET A 708 -14.22 26.62 31.73
CA MET A 708 -15.01 25.66 30.96
C MET A 708 -15.55 26.27 29.67
N ILE A 709 -16.02 27.53 29.71
CA ILE A 709 -16.51 28.21 28.50
C ILE A 709 -15.38 28.41 27.50
N ASP A 710 -14.21 28.88 27.95
CA ASP A 710 -13.05 29.09 27.07
C ASP A 710 -12.47 27.78 26.51
N ALA A 711 -12.56 26.68 27.27
CA ALA A 711 -12.08 25.37 26.83
C ALA A 711 -13.05 24.63 25.91
N LEU A 712 -14.37 24.73 26.18
CA LEU A 712 -15.40 23.96 25.47
C LEU A 712 -15.99 24.68 24.27
N PHE A 713 -15.94 26.02 24.22
CA PHE A 713 -16.54 26.81 23.16
C PHE A 713 -15.50 27.64 22.42
N LYS A 714 -15.32 27.38 21.13
CA LYS A 714 -14.57 28.25 20.23
C LYS A 714 -15.53 29.12 19.43
N ILE A 715 -15.34 30.43 19.51
CA ILE A 715 -16.18 31.43 18.82
C ILE A 715 -15.33 32.35 17.97
N GLU A 716 -15.78 32.59 16.74
CA GLU A 716 -15.11 33.48 15.81
C GLU A 716 -16.15 34.25 14.97
N LEU A 717 -15.84 35.50 14.65
CA LEU A 717 -16.62 36.28 13.66
C LEU A 717 -15.86 36.26 12.35
N LEU A 718 -16.36 35.50 11.39
CA LEU A 718 -15.77 35.30 10.09
C LEU A 718 -16.13 36.44 9.12
N PRO A 719 -15.37 36.64 8.03
CA PRO A 719 -15.68 37.62 7.00
C PRO A 719 -17.11 37.51 6.48
N GLY A 720 -17.75 38.66 6.21
CA GLY A 720 -19.15 38.71 5.77
C GLY A 720 -20.19 38.60 6.89
N ASN A 721 -19.81 38.98 8.12
CA ASN A 721 -20.68 38.93 9.31
C ASN A 721 -21.26 37.52 9.57
N VAL A 722 -20.39 36.51 9.45
CA VAL A 722 -20.75 35.11 9.66
C VAL A 722 -20.23 34.67 11.02
N GLY A 723 -21.12 34.25 11.92
CA GLY A 723 -20.74 33.66 13.20
C GLY A 723 -20.21 32.25 13.01
N TYR A 724 -19.17 31.88 13.76
CA TYR A 724 -18.70 30.52 13.89
C TYR A 724 -18.70 30.13 15.37
N LEU A 725 -19.33 28.99 15.67
CA LEU A 725 -19.44 28.43 17.01
C LEU A 725 -19.06 26.93 16.94
N ARG A 726 -18.05 26.54 17.70
CA ARG A 726 -17.67 25.13 17.87
C ARG A 726 -17.79 24.75 19.34
N PHE A 727 -18.30 23.56 19.61
CA PHE A 727 -18.20 22.91 20.90
C PHE A 727 -18.18 21.40 20.74
N ASP A 728 -17.36 20.74 21.56
CA ASP A 728 -16.93 19.36 21.32
C ASP A 728 -17.65 18.34 22.22
N MET A 729 -18.62 18.77 23.03
CA MET A 729 -19.43 17.90 23.89
C MET A 729 -20.83 18.48 24.13
N MET A 730 -21.82 17.60 24.26
CA MET A 730 -23.17 17.93 24.71
C MET A 730 -23.26 17.85 26.24
N VAL A 731 -23.59 18.97 26.87
CA VAL A 731 -23.58 19.15 28.32
C VAL A 731 -24.99 18.99 28.88
N ASP A 732 -25.12 18.49 30.10
CA ASP A 732 -26.42 18.35 30.77
C ASP A 732 -27.15 19.70 30.93
N ILE A 733 -28.48 19.68 30.80
CA ILE A 733 -29.32 20.88 30.85
C ILE A 733 -29.19 21.66 32.16
N GLU A 734 -28.99 21.01 33.31
CA GLU A 734 -28.86 21.70 34.60
C GLU A 734 -27.54 22.46 34.68
N VAL A 735 -26.47 21.90 34.11
CA VAL A 735 -25.19 22.61 33.95
C VAL A 735 -25.37 23.79 32.99
N VAL A 736 -26.02 23.60 31.84
CA VAL A 736 -26.30 24.70 30.88
C VAL A 736 -27.13 25.82 31.52
N ARG A 737 -28.11 25.49 32.38
CA ARG A 737 -28.92 26.47 33.12
C ARG A 737 -28.08 27.25 34.14
N ALA A 738 -27.17 26.59 34.85
CA ALA A 738 -26.29 27.21 35.81
C ALA A 738 -25.33 28.21 35.14
N ILE A 739 -24.72 27.82 34.01
CA ILE A 739 -23.74 28.66 33.29
C ILE A 739 -24.37 29.63 32.28
N GLY A 740 -25.68 29.55 32.07
CA GLY A 740 -26.44 30.27 31.05
C GLY A 740 -26.19 31.79 30.99
N PRO A 741 -26.18 32.54 32.11
CA PRO A 741 -25.87 33.98 32.08
C PRO A 741 -24.47 34.29 31.52
N GLN A 742 -23.49 33.45 31.81
CA GLN A 742 -22.12 33.62 31.32
C GLN A 742 -22.00 33.21 29.85
N LEU A 743 -22.64 32.10 29.44
CA LEU A 743 -22.74 31.73 28.03
C LEU A 743 -23.39 32.83 27.19
N LEU A 744 -24.48 33.43 27.68
CA LEU A 744 -25.13 34.53 26.97
C LEU A 744 -24.21 35.73 26.79
N LYS A 745 -23.47 36.08 27.85
CA LYS A 745 -22.55 37.23 27.83
C LYS A 745 -21.32 36.98 26.97
N LEU A 746 -20.65 35.83 27.12
CA LEU A 746 -19.33 35.55 26.55
C LEU A 746 -19.38 34.94 25.14
N VAL A 747 -20.45 34.20 24.85
CA VAL A 747 -20.64 33.44 23.61
C VAL A 747 -21.74 34.06 22.77
N TRP A 748 -22.97 34.03 23.28
CA TRP A 748 -24.15 34.31 22.48
C TRP A 748 -24.24 35.76 21.99
N SER A 749 -23.88 36.73 22.84
CA SER A 749 -23.89 38.16 22.52
C SER A 749 -23.03 38.51 21.30
N LYS A 750 -21.98 37.72 21.03
CA LYS A 750 -21.06 37.93 19.91
C LYS A 750 -21.59 37.42 18.57
N ILE A 751 -22.50 36.44 18.60
CA ILE A 751 -22.98 35.75 17.39
C ILE A 751 -24.46 35.98 17.11
N VAL A 752 -25.28 36.40 18.08
CA VAL A 752 -26.74 36.50 17.89
C VAL A 752 -27.15 37.46 16.76
N ASN A 753 -26.34 38.48 16.49
CA ASN A 753 -26.59 39.51 15.48
C ASN A 753 -25.90 39.26 14.13
N THR A 754 -25.26 38.12 13.92
CA THR A 754 -24.65 37.76 12.62
C THR A 754 -25.71 37.48 11.57
N ASP A 755 -25.33 37.53 10.28
CA ASP A 755 -26.24 37.28 9.16
C ASP A 755 -26.41 35.78 8.86
N ALA A 756 -25.37 35.01 9.14
CA ALA A 756 -25.35 33.55 9.08
C ALA A 756 -24.54 32.98 10.25
N LEU A 757 -24.85 31.74 10.66
CA LEU A 757 -24.13 31.04 11.73
C LEU A 757 -23.69 29.65 11.25
N ILE A 758 -22.43 29.31 11.52
CA ILE A 758 -21.87 27.96 11.35
C ILE A 758 -21.68 27.36 12.75
N ILE A 759 -22.32 26.23 13.00
CA ILE A 759 -22.12 25.39 14.18
C ILE A 759 -21.23 24.21 13.78
N ASP A 760 -20.06 24.09 14.39
CA ASP A 760 -19.11 23.04 14.06
C ASP A 760 -19.19 21.87 15.04
N MET A 761 -19.73 20.74 14.57
CA MET A 761 -19.91 19.50 15.33
C MET A 761 -18.92 18.41 14.91
N ARG A 762 -17.94 18.72 14.05
CA ARG A 762 -16.97 17.73 13.52
C ARG A 762 -16.15 17.02 14.59
N TYR A 763 -16.11 17.54 15.81
CA TYR A 763 -15.34 16.98 16.92
C TYR A 763 -16.24 16.63 18.11
N ASN A 764 -17.57 16.70 17.94
CA ASN A 764 -18.51 16.49 19.03
C ASN A 764 -19.06 15.07 19.02
N SER A 765 -18.52 14.21 19.89
CA SER A 765 -18.95 12.81 20.04
C SER A 765 -20.28 12.64 20.79
N GLY A 766 -20.89 13.74 21.23
CA GLY A 766 -22.15 13.74 21.97
C GLY A 766 -21.96 14.00 23.46
N GLY A 767 -22.70 13.28 24.30
CA GLY A 767 -22.83 13.55 25.73
C GLY A 767 -24.30 13.51 26.15
N TYR A 768 -24.73 14.41 27.04
CA TYR A 768 -26.10 14.44 27.53
C TYR A 768 -27.07 14.99 26.49
N SER A 769 -28.18 14.28 26.27
CA SER A 769 -29.24 14.71 25.34
C SER A 769 -30.22 15.73 25.93
N THR A 770 -30.17 15.95 27.25
CA THR A 770 -31.12 16.78 28.00
C THR A 770 -31.12 18.24 27.56
N ALA A 771 -29.99 18.79 27.10
CA ALA A 771 -29.88 20.19 26.66
C ALA A 771 -30.34 20.44 25.22
N ILE A 772 -30.57 19.41 24.40
CA ILE A 772 -30.94 19.55 22.99
C ILE A 772 -32.17 20.46 22.80
N PRO A 773 -33.32 20.23 23.46
CA PRO A 773 -34.48 21.11 23.31
C PRO A 773 -34.20 22.57 23.68
N LEU A 774 -33.33 22.82 24.67
CA LEU A 774 -32.93 24.18 25.04
C LEU A 774 -32.09 24.84 23.93
N LEU A 775 -31.12 24.12 23.36
CA LEU A 775 -30.28 24.62 22.28
C LEU A 775 -31.11 24.88 21.01
N CYS A 776 -31.97 23.94 20.62
CA CYS A 776 -32.88 24.10 19.47
C CYS A 776 -33.78 25.32 19.62
N THR A 777 -34.26 25.61 20.83
CA THR A 777 -35.15 26.75 21.11
C THR A 777 -34.57 28.09 20.62
N TYR A 778 -33.25 28.31 20.68
CA TYR A 778 -32.65 29.57 20.19
C TYR A 778 -32.81 29.79 18.68
N PHE A 779 -33.09 28.74 17.91
CA PHE A 779 -33.13 28.78 16.45
C PHE A 779 -34.55 28.77 15.87
N PHE A 780 -35.59 28.76 16.71
CA PHE A 780 -36.98 28.86 16.27
C PHE A 780 -37.67 30.07 16.91
N ASP A 781 -38.77 30.50 16.31
CA ASP A 781 -39.64 31.54 16.88
C ASP A 781 -40.31 31.03 18.16
N ALA A 782 -40.82 31.94 18.99
CA ALA A 782 -41.39 31.57 20.29
C ALA A 782 -42.71 30.78 20.18
N GLU A 783 -43.48 31.04 19.12
CA GLU A 783 -44.74 30.37 18.83
C GLU A 783 -44.86 30.11 17.32
N PRO A 784 -45.36 28.94 16.88
CA PRO A 784 -45.74 27.79 17.71
C PRO A 784 -44.53 27.01 18.23
N LEU A 785 -44.70 26.27 19.34
CA LEU A 785 -43.71 25.30 19.79
C LEU A 785 -43.48 24.22 18.74
N ILE A 786 -42.22 23.97 18.42
CA ILE A 786 -41.80 22.98 17.43
C ILE A 786 -41.54 21.63 18.10
N HIS A 787 -42.15 20.57 17.55
CA HIS A 787 -41.84 19.19 17.88
C HIS A 787 -40.51 18.81 17.21
N LEU A 788 -39.50 18.47 18.02
CA LEU A 788 -38.16 18.17 17.54
C LEU A 788 -38.06 16.69 17.12
N TYR A 789 -38.46 15.79 18.02
CA TYR A 789 -38.48 14.35 17.83
C TYR A 789 -39.21 13.69 19.01
N THR A 790 -39.57 12.41 18.87
CA THR A 790 -40.11 11.60 19.96
C THR A 790 -39.09 10.54 20.36
N VAL A 791 -38.88 10.33 21.65
CA VAL A 791 -38.05 9.23 22.15
C VAL A 791 -38.96 8.12 22.67
N PHE A 792 -38.74 6.90 22.18
CA PHE A 792 -39.28 5.70 22.80
C PHE A 792 -38.22 5.10 23.72
N ASP A 793 -38.57 4.83 24.97
CA ASP A 793 -37.73 4.10 25.92
C ASP A 793 -38.35 2.74 26.24
N ARG A 794 -37.61 1.68 25.91
CA ARG A 794 -38.04 0.29 26.14
C ARG A 794 -38.11 -0.07 27.61
N THR A 795 -37.25 0.52 28.45
CA THR A 795 -37.17 0.15 29.87
C THR A 795 -38.38 0.62 30.65
N THR A 796 -38.94 1.77 30.28
CA THR A 796 -40.13 2.37 30.90
C THR A 796 -41.40 2.18 30.07
N ASP A 797 -41.29 1.73 28.83
CA ASP A 797 -42.36 1.63 27.83
C ASP A 797 -43.07 2.98 27.59
N THR A 798 -42.28 4.06 27.55
CA THR A 798 -42.80 5.43 27.43
C THR A 798 -42.37 6.09 26.12
N MET A 799 -43.32 6.82 25.51
CA MET A 799 -43.06 7.77 24.44
C MET A 799 -42.99 9.18 25.01
N THR A 800 -41.89 9.89 24.76
CA THR A 800 -41.71 11.28 25.19
C THR A 800 -41.53 12.18 23.99
N GLU A 801 -42.48 13.08 23.75
CA GLU A 801 -42.33 14.14 22.74
C GLU A 801 -41.37 15.21 23.25
N VAL A 802 -40.31 15.46 22.47
CA VAL A 802 -39.30 16.48 22.79
C VAL A 802 -39.65 17.75 22.00
N MET A 803 -40.01 18.79 22.72
CA MET A 803 -40.48 20.06 22.17
C MET A 803 -39.49 21.20 22.46
N THR A 804 -39.52 22.25 21.63
CA THR A 804 -38.90 23.54 22.01
C THR A 804 -39.60 24.18 23.21
N PHE A 805 -38.91 25.10 23.89
CA PHE A 805 -39.46 25.83 25.03
C PHE A 805 -40.10 27.18 24.60
N PRO A 806 -41.18 27.63 25.29
CA PRO A 806 -41.82 28.91 24.99
C PRO A 806 -40.93 30.11 25.31
N ASN A 807 -40.15 30.02 26.40
CA ASN A 807 -39.29 31.09 26.88
C ASN A 807 -37.85 30.62 27.01
N VAL A 808 -36.91 31.48 26.63
CA VAL A 808 -35.47 31.27 26.80
C VAL A 808 -34.84 32.55 27.35
N ARG A 809 -33.74 32.43 28.09
CA ARG A 809 -32.96 33.60 28.52
C ARG A 809 -32.17 34.14 27.33
N GLY A 810 -32.11 35.46 27.17
CA GLY A 810 -31.41 36.11 26.06
C GLY A 810 -32.23 36.16 24.77
N GLN A 811 -31.64 36.71 23.72
CA GLN A 811 -32.30 36.90 22.42
C GLN A 811 -32.29 35.60 21.61
N ARG A 812 -33.38 35.24 20.92
CA ARG A 812 -33.37 34.12 19.96
C ARG A 812 -32.58 34.52 18.70
N TYR A 813 -31.87 33.58 18.09
CA TYR A 813 -31.28 33.78 16.76
C TYR A 813 -32.37 33.92 15.69
N GLY A 814 -33.51 33.29 15.96
CA GLY A 814 -34.70 33.32 15.10
C GLY A 814 -34.67 32.25 14.01
N SER A 815 -35.79 32.12 13.31
CA SER A 815 -35.99 31.11 12.26
C SER A 815 -35.48 31.53 10.88
N SER A 816 -35.26 32.83 10.65
CA SER A 816 -35.02 33.41 9.31
C SER A 816 -33.55 33.47 8.89
N LYS A 817 -32.61 33.48 9.84
CA LYS A 817 -31.17 33.57 9.56
C LYS A 817 -30.60 32.23 9.13
N ASP A 818 -29.68 32.27 8.18
CA ASP A 818 -29.01 31.08 7.65
C ASP A 818 -28.21 30.36 8.76
N LEU A 819 -28.38 29.04 8.84
CA LEU A 819 -27.71 28.17 9.82
C LEU A 819 -27.08 26.97 9.12
N PHE A 820 -25.81 26.73 9.39
CA PHE A 820 -25.04 25.61 8.87
C PHE A 820 -24.52 24.76 10.03
N ILE A 821 -24.54 23.44 9.88
CA ILE A 821 -23.93 22.51 10.85
C ILE A 821 -22.86 21.70 10.12
N LEU A 822 -21.64 21.66 10.67
CA LEU A 822 -20.54 20.86 10.13
C LEU A 822 -20.43 19.52 10.84
N THR A 823 -20.31 18.42 10.08
CA THR A 823 -20.26 17.05 10.62
C THR A 823 -19.03 16.27 10.16
N SER A 824 -18.63 15.27 10.95
CA SER A 824 -17.64 14.26 10.59
C SER A 824 -18.12 12.86 11.02
N HIS A 825 -17.37 11.82 10.67
CA HIS A 825 -17.55 10.48 11.22
C HIS A 825 -17.41 10.38 12.75
N MET A 826 -16.88 11.41 13.43
CA MET A 826 -16.81 11.47 14.90
C MET A 826 -18.08 12.06 15.54
N THR A 827 -18.93 12.76 14.77
CA THR A 827 -20.14 13.35 15.30
C THR A 827 -21.09 12.23 15.74
N GLY A 828 -21.55 12.22 17.01
CA GLY A 828 -22.30 11.07 17.55
C GLY A 828 -23.27 11.40 18.68
N SER A 829 -24.11 10.41 19.04
CA SER A 829 -25.07 10.46 20.15
C SER A 829 -25.89 11.76 20.18
N ALA A 830 -25.90 12.52 21.28
CA ALA A 830 -26.66 13.76 21.41
C ALA A 830 -26.33 14.83 20.33
N ALA A 831 -25.09 14.91 19.84
CA ALA A 831 -24.72 15.84 18.76
C ALA A 831 -25.32 15.44 17.42
N GLU A 832 -25.40 14.13 17.18
CA GLU A 832 -26.08 13.57 16.04
C GLU A 832 -27.59 13.86 16.07
N VAL A 833 -28.24 13.64 17.23
CA VAL A 833 -29.66 13.94 17.42
C VAL A 833 -29.98 15.41 17.22
N PHE A 834 -29.16 16.31 17.76
CA PHE A 834 -29.28 17.75 17.51
C PHE A 834 -29.19 18.07 16.01
N THR A 835 -28.17 17.54 15.33
CA THR A 835 -27.94 17.77 13.91
C THR A 835 -29.09 17.23 13.06
N ARG A 836 -29.58 16.02 13.38
CA ARG A 836 -30.68 15.39 12.66
C ARG A 836 -31.99 16.15 12.86
N ALA A 837 -32.32 16.56 14.08
CA ALA A 837 -33.53 17.35 14.35
C ALA A 837 -33.53 18.65 13.54
N MET A 838 -32.41 19.38 13.54
CA MET A 838 -32.27 20.63 12.79
C MET A 838 -32.30 20.43 11.27
N LYS A 839 -31.83 19.27 10.80
CA LYS A 839 -31.92 18.85 9.40
C LYS A 839 -33.35 18.47 8.99
N ASP A 840 -34.01 17.56 9.70
CA ASP A 840 -35.35 17.08 9.40
C ASP A 840 -36.38 18.23 9.41
N LEU A 841 -36.21 19.19 10.33
CA LEU A 841 -37.04 20.40 10.42
C LEU A 841 -36.70 21.48 9.37
N ASN A 842 -35.78 21.20 8.44
CA ASN A 842 -35.27 22.14 7.44
C ASN A 842 -34.73 23.45 8.04
N ARG A 843 -34.24 23.42 9.28
CA ARG A 843 -33.72 24.60 9.96
C ARG A 843 -32.26 24.87 9.63
N SER A 844 -31.46 23.85 9.37
CA SER A 844 -30.02 23.99 9.06
C SER A 844 -29.61 23.27 7.78
N THR A 845 -28.61 23.82 7.07
CA THR A 845 -27.87 23.10 6.03
C THR A 845 -26.70 22.34 6.67
N VAL A 846 -26.67 21.02 6.53
CA VAL A 846 -25.63 20.14 7.10
C VAL A 846 -24.57 19.86 6.04
N VAL A 847 -23.29 20.05 6.38
CA VAL A 847 -22.15 19.96 5.46
C VAL A 847 -21.04 19.12 6.09
N GLY A 848 -20.53 18.10 5.41
CA GLY A 848 -19.42 17.29 5.93
C GLY A 848 -19.54 15.82 5.56
N GLU A 849 -19.09 14.95 6.46
CA GLU A 849 -19.20 13.49 6.32
C GLU A 849 -20.47 12.98 7.02
N PRO A 850 -20.94 11.76 6.69
CA PRO A 850 -21.91 11.05 7.51
C PRO A 850 -21.42 10.92 8.96
N THR A 851 -22.36 11.02 9.90
CA THR A 851 -22.09 10.87 11.34
C THR A 851 -22.03 9.39 11.75
N ILE A 852 -21.65 9.08 12.99
CA ILE A 852 -21.33 7.70 13.41
C ILE A 852 -22.54 6.76 13.54
N GLY A 853 -23.74 7.29 13.75
CA GLY A 853 -24.95 6.49 14.03
C GLY A 853 -25.16 6.16 15.50
N GLY A 854 -24.67 6.98 16.43
CA GLY A 854 -24.63 6.67 17.87
C GLY A 854 -26.00 6.59 18.57
N SER A 855 -26.10 5.81 19.66
CA SER A 855 -27.32 5.78 20.50
C SER A 855 -27.42 6.99 21.43
N LEU A 856 -28.65 7.35 21.79
CA LEU A 856 -28.94 8.26 22.91
C LEU A 856 -28.69 7.60 24.27
N SER A 857 -28.93 6.29 24.35
CA SER A 857 -28.80 5.50 25.57
C SER A 857 -28.58 4.03 25.24
N SER A 858 -27.71 3.38 25.99
CA SER A 858 -27.52 1.93 25.98
C SER A 858 -27.35 1.45 27.41
N GLY A 859 -28.02 0.35 27.74
CA GLY A 859 -27.81 -0.33 29.02
C GLY A 859 -26.77 -1.44 28.84
N THR A 860 -25.93 -1.63 29.85
CA THR A 860 -25.00 -2.75 29.95
C THR A 860 -25.58 -3.79 30.89
N TYR A 861 -25.76 -5.02 30.40
CA TYR A 861 -26.43 -6.10 31.13
C TYR A 861 -25.55 -7.34 31.15
N GLN A 862 -25.35 -7.92 32.33
CA GLN A 862 -24.61 -9.17 32.48
C GLN A 862 -25.41 -10.35 31.91
N ILE A 863 -24.75 -11.19 31.11
CA ILE A 863 -25.35 -12.41 30.55
C ILE A 863 -25.24 -13.53 31.59
N ARG A 864 -26.36 -13.85 32.24
CA ARG A 864 -26.40 -14.85 33.34
C ARG A 864 -25.34 -14.52 34.42
N ASP A 865 -24.93 -15.52 35.19
CA ASP A 865 -23.84 -15.42 36.16
C ASP A 865 -22.47 -15.67 35.48
N SER A 866 -22.11 -14.85 34.49
CA SER A 866 -20.86 -14.98 33.72
C SER A 866 -20.09 -13.67 33.60
N VAL A 867 -18.87 -13.74 33.07
CA VAL A 867 -17.99 -12.59 32.75
C VAL A 867 -18.38 -11.86 31.45
N LEU A 868 -19.52 -12.22 30.84
CA LEU A 868 -20.02 -11.61 29.62
C LEU A 868 -21.07 -10.53 29.89
N TYR A 869 -20.98 -9.44 29.13
CA TYR A 869 -21.89 -8.31 29.19
C TYR A 869 -22.38 -7.93 27.80
N ALA A 870 -23.67 -7.61 27.68
CA ALA A 870 -24.28 -7.08 26.47
C ALA A 870 -24.57 -5.59 26.62
N SER A 871 -24.07 -4.78 25.69
CA SER A 871 -24.48 -3.39 25.51
C SER A 871 -25.68 -3.34 24.57
N ILE A 872 -26.84 -2.93 25.09
CA ILE A 872 -28.11 -2.96 24.38
C ILE A 872 -28.71 -1.55 24.31
N PRO A 873 -28.87 -0.96 23.11
CA PRO A 873 -29.61 0.28 22.92
C PRO A 873 -31.07 0.13 23.35
N ASN A 874 -31.45 0.85 24.40
CA ASN A 874 -32.78 0.76 25.00
C ASN A 874 -33.73 1.89 24.56
N GLN A 875 -33.21 2.86 23.79
CA GLN A 875 -33.99 3.97 23.25
C GLN A 875 -33.88 4.07 21.73
N VAL A 876 -34.99 4.47 21.11
CA VAL A 876 -35.03 4.85 19.69
C VAL A 876 -35.67 6.23 19.54
N VAL A 877 -35.24 6.93 18.50
CA VAL A 877 -35.73 8.27 18.19
C VAL A 877 -36.59 8.22 16.94
N LEU A 878 -37.77 8.81 17.02
CA LEU A 878 -38.73 8.95 15.94
C LEU A 878 -38.71 10.39 15.42
N SER A 879 -38.64 10.53 14.10
CA SER A 879 -38.70 11.82 13.43
C SER A 879 -40.05 12.49 13.67
N ALA A 880 -40.05 13.73 14.15
CA ALA A 880 -41.27 14.53 14.32
C ALA A 880 -42.01 14.79 13.00
N ILE A 881 -41.33 14.69 11.85
CA ILE A 881 -41.89 14.98 10.53
C ILE A 881 -42.50 13.74 9.89
N THR A 882 -41.80 12.61 9.96
CA THR A 882 -42.20 11.39 9.25
C THR A 882 -42.85 10.34 10.16
N GLY A 883 -42.72 10.48 11.48
CA GLY A 883 -43.11 9.47 12.46
C GLY A 883 -42.27 8.20 12.41
N LYS A 884 -41.27 8.11 11.52
CA LYS A 884 -40.41 6.94 11.35
C LYS A 884 -39.21 7.00 12.29
N MET A 885 -38.74 5.82 12.67
CA MET A 885 -37.48 5.64 13.39
C MET A 885 -36.31 6.18 12.57
N TRP A 886 -35.40 6.88 13.22
CA TRP A 886 -34.13 7.28 12.60
C TRP A 886 -33.23 6.07 12.39
N SER A 887 -32.53 6.08 11.24
CA SER A 887 -31.56 5.02 10.89
C SER A 887 -30.38 5.02 11.86
N PHE A 888 -29.80 3.84 12.06
CA PHE A 888 -28.56 3.66 12.83
C PHE A 888 -27.31 3.94 11.99
N SER A 889 -27.43 4.28 10.70
CA SER A 889 -26.28 4.59 9.82
C SER A 889 -25.75 6.02 9.95
N GLY A 890 -26.27 6.81 10.90
CA GLY A 890 -25.91 8.21 11.06
C GLY A 890 -26.69 9.17 10.14
N VAL A 891 -26.32 10.45 10.23
CA VAL A 891 -26.95 11.57 9.52
C VAL A 891 -26.19 11.83 8.24
N GLU A 892 -26.84 11.53 7.12
CA GLU A 892 -26.36 11.96 5.81
C GLU A 892 -26.44 13.50 5.69
N PRO A 893 -25.32 14.17 5.39
CA PRO A 893 -25.28 15.62 5.23
C PRO A 893 -26.02 16.04 3.95
N HIS A 894 -26.47 17.30 3.91
CA HIS A 894 -27.07 17.85 2.68
C HIS A 894 -26.02 18.07 1.58
N VAL A 895 -24.78 18.37 2.00
CA VAL A 895 -23.64 18.58 1.13
C VAL A 895 -22.49 17.72 1.64
N ILE A 896 -22.17 16.66 0.90
CA ILE A 896 -21.06 15.76 1.24
C ILE A 896 -19.73 16.48 0.98
N ALA A 897 -18.87 16.49 1.98
CA ALA A 897 -17.51 17.02 1.92
C ALA A 897 -16.64 16.30 2.95
N GLN A 898 -15.34 16.18 2.70
CA GLN A 898 -14.41 15.71 3.73
C GLN A 898 -14.47 16.64 4.94
N ALA A 899 -14.33 16.12 6.16
CA ALA A 899 -14.50 16.92 7.38
C ALA A 899 -13.58 18.15 7.39
N ASN A 900 -12.36 18.03 6.87
CA ASN A 900 -11.40 19.14 6.76
C ASN A 900 -11.86 20.26 5.82
N ASP A 901 -12.64 19.94 4.78
CA ASP A 901 -13.11 20.89 3.79
C ASP A 901 -14.47 21.49 4.12
N ALA A 902 -15.23 20.89 5.04
CA ALA A 902 -16.63 21.24 5.35
C ALA A 902 -16.83 22.73 5.68
N LEU A 903 -15.90 23.33 6.43
CA LEU A 903 -15.95 24.76 6.76
C LEU A 903 -15.81 25.63 5.50
N SER A 904 -14.86 25.31 4.62
CA SER A 904 -14.63 26.04 3.37
C SER A 904 -15.84 25.92 2.42
N VAL A 905 -16.48 24.76 2.39
CA VAL A 905 -17.69 24.51 1.60
C VAL A 905 -18.85 25.34 2.13
N ALA A 906 -19.09 25.35 3.44
CA ALA A 906 -20.12 26.17 4.06
C ALA A 906 -19.91 27.68 3.77
N GLN A 907 -18.68 28.17 3.91
CA GLN A 907 -18.34 29.57 3.60
C GLN A 907 -18.63 29.94 2.14
N ARG A 908 -18.32 29.05 1.18
CA ARG A 908 -18.63 29.27 -0.24
C ARG A 908 -20.14 29.35 -0.49
N ILE A 909 -20.92 28.48 0.15
CA ILE A 909 -22.39 28.49 0.03
C ILE A 909 -22.95 29.79 0.62
N ILE A 910 -22.48 30.21 1.79
CA ILE A 910 -22.90 31.45 2.44
C ILE A 910 -22.58 32.65 1.56
N ALA A 911 -21.34 32.77 1.07
CA ALA A 911 -20.94 33.87 0.18
C ALA A 911 -21.82 33.94 -1.07
N ALA A 912 -22.13 32.79 -1.69
CA ALA A 912 -23.02 32.73 -2.85
C ALA A 912 -24.46 33.15 -2.54
N ARG A 913 -24.97 32.87 -1.32
CA ARG A 913 -26.31 33.31 -0.88
C ARG A 913 -26.35 34.80 -0.57
N LEU A 914 -25.29 35.34 0.05
CA LEU A 914 -25.17 36.76 0.37
C LEU A 914 -25.04 37.63 -0.89
N LEU A 915 -24.45 37.12 -1.97
CA LEU A 915 -24.40 37.82 -3.27
C LEU A 915 -25.75 37.88 -4.00
N LYS A 916 -26.76 37.10 -3.58
CA LYS A 916 -28.11 37.07 -4.17
C LYS A 916 -29.13 37.89 -3.40
N LYS A 917 -28.80 38.31 -2.17
CA LYS A 917 -29.59 39.25 -1.36
C LYS A 917 -29.12 40.67 -1.65
#